data_AF-A0A8B9R9W5-F1
#
_entry.id   AF-A0A8B9R9W5-F1
#
_cell.length_a   1.000
_cell.length_b   1.000
_cell.length_c   1.000
_cell.angle_alpha   90.00
_cell.angle_beta   90.00
_cell.angle_gamma   90.00
#
_symmetry.space_group_name_H-M   'P 1'
#
loop_
_entity.id
_entity.type
_entity.pdbx_description
1 polymer ?
#
loop_
_entity_poly.entity_id
_entity_poly.type
_entity_poly.pdbx_seq_one_letter_code
_entity_poly.pdbx_strand_id
1 'polypeptide(L)'
;MIAMESQMKVQETGEDTRSQTSSTVSLSELRIVLLGDRYAGKSSAGNTILGREEFKIKGTAQCVTRQGEVGGRHITVVEAPGWFVYQPFEESSEFFKQEIVLSVTKCPPGPHCLLLVINLGYYITWHYRTGFEKHLKLLTERALCHTMVLFTFGDRLGNRPIEQHLESESKINRWLVEKCGNRYHVLNNMNRSDKTQVTELLEKIEKMVAANSGGYFEIDRRILQEVEEKRRTEVERAETRRMKVQKQREDIRAKMGVKHHPSDLRLVLLGDTLSGKEFVENIIMGRREFKLKKTDHSLMTHGRVAGRHITVVKAPGWRNLGVEESTKLVKEQIMLSVTLCPPGPHCLLLVIHVNSIFKSKQRNALEGHLKLFPETVWNHTMVLFTFGEYLEDTTIEQYIESEGKDLQWLVEKCGNRYHVLNIWNKDKDTQVSELLEKIEEMVAANSGCCYVINKKILQEVEEKRRQQKDMQAKQVRNLKNHLSELRIVLLGYRYAGKSSAGNTILGREEFEIKRTAQCVKREGEVAGRRITVVEAPGWLMETLITESSLKEEIVLSVSLCSPGPHALLLLIRLDTVFEDSVRRVIERHLMFLTEQVWRHTIVLFTCGDRLQGTPVEQFTESKGKPLQWLVEKCGNRYHVLNNMNRSDTTQVTELLEKIEEMVAANSGHCFEMGRKIVQEDEETSREDAEKSHNQKTLLGHCEENLWTDAEGFVPEMIEHKKHNLHRFQCPHAGRFQCRLTNLVFEMEGKGEVLYRIDSWDTNLSDGLGQMKPAGPLYDIDCFEGSINYLYFPHCEILTESQTELAVAHFTDGNLEIIEPLEVTNTHVIIAIEDLSIFGLISKIFSAGPIDAQVLFFYKLVTGVQNLREMHIHLLPGNVPLTEVKSQNLDFTNIKTSSNCELTPGRKYSPSCDSYKPQPKVVTFKRNHGPNYYPSFVVFVESESITVSLLDESGIQVWEPHQLFLTGCSTDTDLLNMNTDAEFVNKYRRILIQKVSSVMEIADCLKSKQMITDEMYSNIQAAKTSQEQMRLLYRALDSGGAAVKVEFYDILREKQPFLVDELEAGPSKA
;
A
#
# COMPACT_ATOMS: atom_id res chain seq x y z
N MET A 1 5.69 7.84 29.74
CA MET A 1 6.45 8.86 28.98
C MET A 1 6.32 10.21 29.69
N ILE A 2 6.67 10.23 30.98
CA ILE A 2 6.88 11.40 31.86
C ILE A 2 7.88 10.84 32.88
N ALA A 3 9.18 10.93 32.57
CA ALA A 3 10.32 10.67 33.46
C ALA A 3 11.61 10.63 32.62
N MET A 4 11.97 11.73 31.94
CA MET A 4 13.33 11.87 31.38
C MET A 4 13.71 13.34 31.05
N GLU A 5 13.23 14.31 31.84
CA GLU A 5 13.60 15.74 31.67
C GLU A 5 14.13 16.39 32.95
N SER A 6 14.65 15.61 33.89
CA SER A 6 15.13 16.14 35.18
C SER A 6 16.55 15.69 35.48
N GLN A 7 17.55 16.15 34.70
CA GLN A 7 18.96 16.24 35.16
C GLN A 7 19.88 16.92 34.13
N MET A 8 19.67 18.20 33.82
CA MET A 8 20.76 19.09 33.36
C MET A 8 20.43 20.53 33.76
N LYS A 9 20.82 20.93 34.99
CA LYS A 9 21.11 22.34 35.33
C LYS A 9 21.81 22.46 36.67
N VAL A 10 22.64 23.52 36.73
CA VAL A 10 23.49 24.02 37.83
C VAL A 10 24.87 23.33 37.80
N GLN A 11 25.99 24.01 37.50
CA GLN A 11 26.49 25.20 38.21
C GLN A 11 27.60 25.89 37.39
N GLU A 12 27.36 27.12 36.96
CA GLU A 12 28.40 28.08 36.61
C GLU A 12 28.95 28.68 37.90
N THR A 13 30.26 28.57 38.13
CA THR A 13 31.07 29.59 38.82
C THR A 13 32.55 29.39 38.49
N GLY A 14 33.21 30.45 38.03
CA GLY A 14 34.65 30.68 38.22
C GLY A 14 35.52 30.49 36.98
N GLU A 15 35.97 31.62 36.42
CA GLU A 15 37.04 31.75 35.44
C GLU A 15 38.33 31.03 35.91
N ASP A 16 39.00 30.31 35.00
CA ASP A 16 40.45 30.49 34.85
C ASP A 16 40.94 30.07 33.46
N THR A 17 41.82 30.89 32.91
CA THR A 17 42.34 30.81 31.56
C THR A 17 43.36 29.67 31.42
N ARG A 18 43.12 28.71 30.53
CA ARG A 18 44.18 27.87 29.95
C ARG A 18 43.86 27.45 28.52
N SER A 19 44.66 27.95 27.60
CA SER A 19 44.74 27.46 26.22
C SER A 19 45.08 25.97 26.23
N GLN A 20 44.22 25.15 25.63
CA GLN A 20 44.59 23.81 25.22
C GLN A 20 44.36 23.66 23.72
N THR A 21 45.47 23.69 23.00
CA THR A 21 45.65 23.18 21.66
C THR A 21 45.11 21.76 21.56
N SER A 22 44.11 21.55 20.69
CA SER A 22 43.66 20.23 20.24
C SER A 22 44.84 19.47 19.63
N SER A 23 45.44 18.55 20.40
CA SER A 23 46.40 17.58 19.90
C SER A 23 45.62 16.34 19.46
N THR A 24 45.59 16.06 18.15
CA THR A 24 45.05 14.82 17.60
C THR A 24 45.93 13.67 18.06
N VAL A 25 45.45 12.89 19.03
CA VAL A 25 46.09 11.65 19.46
C VAL A 25 46.01 10.65 18.30
N SER A 26 47.13 10.44 17.61
CA SER A 26 47.28 9.38 16.62
C SER A 26 47.23 8.03 17.34
N LEU A 27 46.27 7.18 16.99
CA LEU A 27 46.15 5.86 17.61
C LEU A 27 47.10 4.89 16.90
N SER A 28 47.96 4.21 17.65
CA SER A 28 48.84 3.17 17.10
C SER A 28 48.06 1.92 16.66
N GLU A 29 46.83 1.74 17.16
CA GLU A 29 45.95 0.62 16.85
C GLU A 29 44.51 1.09 16.58
N LEU A 30 43.89 0.58 15.50
CA LEU A 30 42.48 0.80 15.16
C LEU A 30 41.75 -0.52 14.96
N ARG A 31 40.50 -0.59 15.41
CA ARG A 31 39.66 -1.80 15.39
C ARG A 31 38.31 -1.41 14.80
N ILE A 32 37.96 -2.02 13.68
CA ILE A 32 36.84 -1.60 12.83
C ILE A 32 35.94 -2.81 12.58
N VAL A 33 34.63 -2.66 12.79
CA VAL A 33 33.64 -3.67 12.37
C VAL A 33 32.86 -3.14 11.18
N LEU A 34 32.75 -3.94 10.12
CA LEU A 34 31.95 -3.64 8.93
C LEU A 34 30.57 -4.27 9.07
N LEU A 35 29.53 -3.43 9.10
CA LEU A 35 28.12 -3.79 9.18
C LEU A 35 27.39 -3.31 7.91
N GLY A 36 26.30 -3.95 7.52
CA GLY A 36 25.50 -3.49 6.38
C GLY A 36 24.88 -4.61 5.56
N ASP A 37 24.15 -4.23 4.52
CA ASP A 37 23.53 -5.15 3.58
C ASP A 37 24.54 -6.15 2.97
N ARG A 38 24.07 -7.36 2.66
CA ARG A 38 24.90 -8.44 2.09
C ARG A 38 25.66 -8.02 0.83
N TYR A 39 25.08 -7.19 -0.02
CA TYR A 39 25.69 -6.72 -1.27
C TYR A 39 26.17 -5.27 -1.20
N ALA A 40 26.30 -4.72 0.02
CA ALA A 40 26.83 -3.39 0.24
C ALA A 40 28.32 -3.25 -0.11
N GLY A 41 29.04 -4.35 -0.37
CA GLY A 41 30.47 -4.31 -0.69
C GLY A 41 31.40 -4.30 0.54
N LYS A 42 30.98 -4.89 1.66
CA LYS A 42 31.77 -4.99 2.90
C LYS A 42 33.14 -5.63 2.70
N SER A 43 33.20 -6.82 2.09
CA SER A 43 34.46 -7.51 1.81
C SER A 43 35.39 -6.67 0.94
N SER A 44 34.84 -5.97 -0.05
CA SER A 44 35.62 -5.05 -0.89
C SER A 44 36.13 -3.86 -0.09
N ALA A 45 35.30 -3.27 0.77
CA ALA A 45 35.72 -2.17 1.64
C ALA A 45 36.83 -2.62 2.62
N GLY A 46 36.72 -3.82 3.20
CA GLY A 46 37.74 -4.39 4.07
C GLY A 46 39.08 -4.60 3.35
N ASN A 47 39.05 -5.10 2.11
CA ASN A 47 40.24 -5.21 1.26
C ASN A 47 40.86 -3.85 0.91
N THR A 48 40.02 -2.85 0.62
CA THR A 48 40.48 -1.48 0.37
C THR A 48 41.15 -0.89 1.62
N ILE A 49 40.52 -1.03 2.80
CA ILE A 49 41.05 -0.54 4.08
C ILE A 49 42.41 -1.18 4.41
N LEU A 50 42.57 -2.48 4.19
CA LEU A 50 43.83 -3.19 4.44
C LEU A 50 44.86 -3.02 3.31
N GLY A 51 44.45 -2.51 2.14
CA GLY A 51 45.30 -2.36 0.95
C GLY A 51 45.72 -3.68 0.27
N ARG A 52 45.07 -4.80 0.59
CA ARG A 52 45.37 -6.14 0.05
C ARG A 52 44.12 -7.05 0.06
N GLU A 53 44.12 -8.10 -0.76
CA GLU A 53 43.01 -9.05 -0.86
C GLU A 53 43.05 -10.09 0.27
N GLU A 54 42.28 -9.85 1.33
CA GLU A 54 42.23 -10.67 2.54
C GLU A 54 40.83 -11.26 2.82
N PHE A 55 39.80 -10.54 2.40
CA PHE A 55 38.41 -10.93 2.45
C PHE A 55 37.98 -11.48 1.09
N LYS A 56 37.40 -12.69 1.09
CA LYS A 56 36.82 -13.29 -0.12
C LYS A 56 35.55 -12.53 -0.47
N ILE A 57 35.36 -12.15 -1.73
CA ILE A 57 34.15 -11.48 -2.23
C ILE A 57 33.04 -12.54 -2.43
N LYS A 58 32.64 -13.19 -1.33
CA LYS A 58 31.53 -14.13 -1.22
C LYS A 58 30.86 -13.82 0.12
N GLY A 59 29.54 -13.65 0.14
CA GLY A 59 28.85 -13.21 1.35
C GLY A 59 29.10 -14.15 2.53
N THR A 60 29.59 -13.62 3.65
CA THR A 60 29.98 -14.39 4.84
C THR A 60 28.79 -14.68 5.74
N ALA A 61 28.77 -15.86 6.36
CA ALA A 61 27.81 -16.19 7.42
C ALA A 61 28.38 -15.97 8.81
N GLN A 62 29.70 -16.10 8.97
CA GLN A 62 30.39 -15.83 10.21
C GLN A 62 31.17 -14.52 10.14
N CYS A 63 31.50 -13.98 11.30
CA CYS A 63 32.39 -12.83 11.39
C CYS A 63 33.82 -13.21 10.98
N VAL A 64 34.36 -12.50 9.98
CA VAL A 64 35.73 -12.71 9.51
C VAL A 64 36.63 -11.60 10.01
N THR A 65 37.67 -11.94 10.76
CA THR A 65 38.68 -10.97 11.25
C THR A 65 39.93 -11.02 10.39
N ARG A 66 40.43 -9.86 10.00
CA ARG A 66 41.72 -9.68 9.32
C ARG A 66 42.49 -8.52 9.94
N GLN A 67 43.81 -8.61 9.89
CA GLN A 67 44.71 -7.61 10.45
C GLN A 67 45.76 -7.20 9.44
N GLY A 68 46.26 -5.97 9.55
CA GLY A 68 47.32 -5.45 8.70
C GLY A 68 47.86 -4.11 9.21
N GLU A 69 49.02 -3.71 8.68
CA GLU A 69 49.62 -2.40 8.96
C GLU A 69 49.31 -1.44 7.80
N VAL A 70 48.71 -0.30 8.10
CA VAL A 70 48.27 0.69 7.10
C VAL A 70 48.56 2.08 7.62
N GLY A 71 49.35 2.86 6.87
CA GLY A 71 49.71 4.23 7.27
C GLY A 71 50.36 4.33 8.66
N GLY A 72 51.20 3.35 9.03
CA GLY A 72 51.90 3.28 10.31
C GLY A 72 51.05 2.85 11.51
N ARG A 73 49.81 2.37 11.27
CA ARG A 73 48.86 1.95 12.31
C ARG A 73 48.56 0.45 12.18
N HIS A 74 48.38 -0.23 13.30
CA HIS A 74 47.89 -1.60 13.32
C HIS A 74 46.36 -1.60 13.20
N ILE A 75 45.82 -2.16 12.11
CA ILE A 75 44.38 -2.17 11.85
C ILE A 75 43.85 -3.59 11.96
N THR A 76 42.83 -3.77 12.80
CA THR A 76 41.96 -4.95 12.79
C THR A 76 40.63 -4.61 12.12
N VAL A 77 40.25 -5.37 11.09
CA VAL A 77 38.95 -5.25 10.43
C VAL A 77 38.17 -6.54 10.66
N VAL A 78 36.95 -6.42 11.16
CA VAL A 78 35.99 -7.52 11.34
C VAL A 78 34.84 -7.31 10.36
N GLU A 79 34.65 -8.24 9.42
CA GLU A 79 33.47 -8.26 8.55
C GLU A 79 32.37 -9.08 9.21
N ALA A 80 31.27 -8.44 9.59
CA ALA A 80 30.08 -9.12 10.11
C ALA A 80 29.19 -9.62 8.96
N PRO A 81 28.34 -10.65 9.19
CA PRO A 81 27.41 -11.11 8.16
C PRO A 81 26.44 -10.01 7.73
N GLY A 82 26.08 -10.03 6.44
CA GLY A 82 25.13 -9.07 5.88
C GLY A 82 23.68 -9.51 5.95
N TRP A 83 22.81 -8.58 6.32
CA TRP A 83 21.35 -8.75 6.24
C TRP A 83 20.82 -8.40 4.84
N PHE A 84 19.58 -8.82 4.54
CA PHE A 84 18.87 -8.40 3.33
C PHE A 84 18.00 -7.19 3.64
N VAL A 85 18.23 -6.10 2.92
CA VAL A 85 17.52 -4.83 3.13
C VAL A 85 16.00 -4.92 3.00
N TYR A 86 15.50 -5.71 2.07
CA TYR A 86 14.07 -5.80 1.78
C TYR A 86 13.34 -6.80 2.69
N GLN A 87 14.08 -7.50 3.56
CA GLN A 87 13.55 -8.46 4.49
C GLN A 87 13.31 -7.79 5.85
N PRO A 88 12.11 -7.91 6.44
CA PRO A 88 11.87 -7.50 7.81
C PRO A 88 12.90 -8.09 8.78
N PHE A 89 13.27 -7.34 9.82
CA PHE A 89 14.21 -7.82 10.85
C PHE A 89 13.71 -9.07 11.58
N GLU A 90 12.41 -9.14 11.84
CA GLU A 90 11.74 -10.31 12.43
C GLU A 90 11.97 -11.57 11.59
N GLU A 91 12.18 -11.38 10.30
CA GLU A 91 12.43 -12.40 9.30
C GLU A 91 13.93 -12.66 9.09
N SER A 92 14.84 -11.91 9.70
CA SER A 92 16.28 -12.20 9.59
C SER A 92 16.65 -13.46 10.38
N SER A 93 17.55 -14.28 9.82
CA SER A 93 18.06 -15.51 10.46
C SER A 93 18.56 -15.23 11.88
N GLU A 94 18.18 -16.11 12.81
CA GLU A 94 18.58 -15.97 14.21
C GLU A 94 20.09 -16.20 14.36
N PHE A 95 20.66 -17.09 13.56
CA PHE A 95 22.10 -17.27 13.46
C PHE A 95 22.82 -15.97 13.10
N PHE A 96 22.37 -15.26 12.05
CA PHE A 96 23.00 -14.00 11.64
C PHE A 96 22.86 -12.89 12.68
N LYS A 97 21.73 -12.84 13.41
CA LYS A 97 21.56 -11.87 14.52
C LYS A 97 22.59 -12.12 15.63
N GLN A 98 22.80 -13.38 16.01
CA GLN A 98 23.82 -13.75 17.00
C GLN A 98 25.22 -13.39 16.53
N GLU A 99 25.56 -13.66 15.26
CA GLU A 99 26.87 -13.31 14.71
C GLU A 99 27.10 -11.80 14.66
N ILE A 100 26.09 -10.98 14.34
CA ILE A 100 26.21 -9.51 14.42
C ILE A 100 26.56 -9.07 15.85
N VAL A 101 25.92 -9.64 16.87
CA VAL A 101 26.25 -9.37 18.27
C VAL A 101 27.68 -9.79 18.62
N LEU A 102 28.10 -10.96 18.18
CA LEU A 102 29.44 -11.48 18.45
C LEU A 102 30.54 -10.75 17.68
N SER A 103 30.21 -10.07 16.58
CA SER A 103 31.19 -9.37 15.73
C SER A 103 32.06 -8.38 16.50
N VAL A 104 31.49 -7.66 17.48
CA VAL A 104 32.22 -6.65 18.26
C VAL A 104 33.21 -7.26 19.26
N THR A 105 33.06 -8.54 19.59
CA THR A 105 34.00 -9.27 20.47
C THR A 105 35.22 -9.81 19.72
N LYS A 106 35.16 -9.87 18.39
CA LYS A 106 36.24 -10.40 17.54
C LYS A 106 37.45 -9.46 17.44
N CYS A 107 37.38 -8.30 18.09
CA CYS A 107 38.46 -7.31 18.16
C CYS A 107 38.55 -6.71 19.58
N PRO A 108 39.10 -7.45 20.57
CA PRO A 108 39.15 -7.02 21.97
C PRO A 108 40.05 -5.77 22.16
N PRO A 109 39.74 -4.90 23.15
CA PRO A 109 38.61 -4.96 24.07
C PRO A 109 37.24 -4.55 23.47
N GLY A 110 37.22 -4.06 22.23
CA GLY A 110 36.03 -3.69 21.47
C GLY A 110 36.40 -2.79 20.28
N PRO A 111 35.49 -2.56 19.32
CA PRO A 111 35.80 -1.77 18.14
C PRO A 111 35.83 -0.28 18.42
N HIS A 112 36.81 0.41 17.84
CA HIS A 112 36.85 1.87 17.82
C HIS A 112 35.78 2.46 16.90
N CYS A 113 35.44 1.77 15.80
CA CYS A 113 34.46 2.21 14.82
C CYS A 113 33.60 1.06 14.28
N LEU A 114 32.30 1.32 14.15
CA LEU A 114 31.34 0.51 13.41
C LEU A 114 31.08 1.20 12.06
N LEU A 115 31.58 0.64 10.96
CA LEU A 115 31.31 1.18 9.62
C LEU A 115 30.04 0.55 9.05
N LEU A 116 29.00 1.35 8.89
CA LEU A 116 27.80 0.97 8.15
C LEU A 116 28.05 1.12 6.65
N VAL A 117 28.33 0.02 5.99
CA VAL A 117 28.64 -0.02 4.57
C VAL A 117 27.36 0.06 3.75
N ILE A 118 27.34 1.02 2.82
CA ILE A 118 26.24 1.31 1.91
C ILE A 118 26.77 1.37 0.49
N ASN A 119 26.05 0.82 -0.48
CA ASN A 119 26.42 0.86 -1.89
C ASN A 119 25.64 1.97 -2.61
N LEU A 120 26.37 2.97 -3.15
CA LEU A 120 25.78 4.10 -3.90
C LEU A 120 25.12 3.70 -5.21
N GLY A 121 25.35 2.46 -5.65
CA GLY A 121 24.74 1.90 -6.84
C GLY A 121 23.31 1.40 -6.69
N TYR A 122 22.77 1.38 -5.47
CA TYR A 122 21.39 0.96 -5.19
C TYR A 122 20.56 2.14 -4.68
N TYR A 123 19.31 2.25 -5.16
CA TYR A 123 18.34 3.20 -4.61
C TYR A 123 17.95 2.76 -3.20
N ILE A 124 18.21 3.61 -2.22
CA ILE A 124 17.96 3.34 -0.82
C ILE A 124 16.47 3.60 -0.55
N THR A 125 15.73 2.54 -0.25
CA THR A 125 14.31 2.60 0.10
C THR A 125 14.11 2.76 1.61
N TRP A 126 12.89 3.05 2.04
CA TRP A 126 12.55 3.11 3.48
C TRP A 126 12.90 1.80 4.23
N HIS A 127 12.92 0.65 3.56
CA HIS A 127 13.28 -0.64 4.16
C HIS A 127 14.71 -0.66 4.72
N TYR A 128 15.66 0.07 4.11
CA TYR A 128 17.02 0.22 4.64
C TYR A 128 17.04 0.82 6.04
N ARG A 129 16.15 1.80 6.31
CA ARG A 129 16.07 2.43 7.64
C ARG A 129 15.61 1.45 8.70
N THR A 130 14.53 0.71 8.44
CA THR A 130 14.03 -0.28 9.40
C THR A 130 15.05 -1.40 9.63
N GLY A 131 15.71 -1.87 8.57
CA GLY A 131 16.79 -2.84 8.68
C GLY A 131 17.95 -2.32 9.53
N PHE A 132 18.43 -1.11 9.26
CA PHE A 132 19.49 -0.45 10.02
C PHE A 132 19.14 -0.28 11.51
N GLU A 133 18.00 0.34 11.82
CA GLU A 133 17.61 0.63 13.21
C GLU A 133 17.50 -0.66 14.02
N LYS A 134 16.87 -1.70 13.46
CA LYS A 134 16.63 -2.95 14.20
C LYS A 134 17.89 -3.80 14.34
N HIS A 135 18.76 -3.87 13.32
CA HIS A 135 20.02 -4.62 13.44
C HIS A 135 21.03 -3.92 14.35
N LEU A 136 21.10 -2.58 14.37
CA LEU A 136 21.97 -1.88 15.33
C LEU A 136 21.44 -1.96 16.77
N LYS A 137 20.12 -2.04 16.97
CA LYS A 137 19.54 -2.28 18.30
C LYS A 137 19.99 -3.60 18.94
N LEU A 138 20.47 -4.57 18.16
CA LEU A 138 21.11 -5.78 18.70
C LEU A 138 22.37 -5.47 19.53
N LEU A 139 23.09 -4.41 19.18
CA LEU A 139 24.35 -4.03 19.84
C LEU A 139 24.15 -3.08 21.02
N THR A 140 23.16 -2.17 20.92
CA THR A 140 22.63 -1.19 21.92
C THR A 140 22.42 0.18 21.25
N GLU A 141 21.64 1.07 21.88
CA GLU A 141 21.49 2.46 21.41
C GLU A 141 22.81 3.25 21.41
N ARG A 142 23.78 2.87 22.27
CA ARG A 142 25.12 3.48 22.34
C ARG A 142 26.00 3.16 21.13
N ALA A 143 25.68 2.10 20.37
CA ALA A 143 26.43 1.74 19.16
C ALA A 143 26.49 2.92 18.16
N LEU A 144 25.43 3.73 18.09
CA LEU A 144 25.38 4.90 17.21
C LEU A 144 26.49 5.90 17.49
N CYS A 145 27.00 6.04 18.72
CA CYS A 145 28.13 6.94 19.03
C CYS A 145 29.46 6.46 18.43
N HIS A 146 29.57 5.21 18.01
CA HIS A 146 30.76 4.66 17.34
C HIS A 146 30.52 4.34 15.86
N THR A 147 29.33 4.64 15.33
CA THR A 147 28.95 4.31 13.95
C THR A 147 29.25 5.44 12.96
N MET A 148 29.86 5.10 11.83
CA MET A 148 30.06 6.00 10.68
C MET A 148 29.52 5.34 9.41
N VAL A 149 28.88 6.12 8.53
CA VAL A 149 28.36 5.61 7.26
C VAL A 149 29.48 5.55 6.22
N LEU A 150 29.69 4.38 5.62
CA LEU A 150 30.69 4.16 4.58
C LEU A 150 29.99 3.93 3.23
N PHE A 151 30.01 4.93 2.37
CA PHE A 151 29.51 4.81 1.00
C PHE A 151 30.56 4.15 0.12
N THR A 152 30.18 3.08 -0.57
CA THR A 152 31.02 2.35 -1.53
C THR A 152 30.59 2.67 -2.95
N PHE A 153 31.46 2.38 -3.92
CA PHE A 153 31.28 2.75 -5.33
C PHE A 153 31.24 4.26 -5.55
N GLY A 154 32.13 5.00 -4.88
CA GLY A 154 32.27 6.44 -5.03
C GLY A 154 32.53 6.90 -6.47
N ASP A 155 33.07 6.02 -7.33
CA ASP A 155 33.21 6.26 -8.77
C ASP A 155 31.88 6.63 -9.46
N ARG A 156 30.75 6.15 -8.94
CA ARG A 156 29.42 6.44 -9.48
C ARG A 156 28.95 7.87 -9.26
N LEU A 157 29.59 8.63 -8.36
CA LEU A 157 29.28 10.05 -8.16
C LEU A 157 29.83 10.93 -9.29
N GLY A 158 30.77 10.41 -10.10
CA GLY A 158 31.47 11.20 -11.11
C GLY A 158 32.18 12.40 -10.48
N ASN A 159 31.92 13.60 -11.00
CA ASN A 159 32.48 14.86 -10.47
C ASN A 159 31.61 15.50 -9.37
N ARG A 160 30.49 14.87 -8.98
CA ARG A 160 29.59 15.43 -7.98
C ARG A 160 30.07 15.09 -6.57
N PRO A 161 30.10 16.05 -5.63
CA PRO A 161 30.35 15.76 -4.23
C PRO A 161 29.21 14.93 -3.63
N ILE A 162 29.51 14.08 -2.65
CA ILE A 162 28.53 13.22 -1.99
C ILE A 162 27.43 14.02 -1.31
N GLU A 163 27.74 15.23 -0.82
CA GLU A 163 26.82 16.18 -0.20
C GLU A 163 25.68 16.55 -1.16
N GLN A 164 25.98 16.79 -2.44
CA GLN A 164 24.95 17.05 -3.45
C GLN A 164 24.07 15.83 -3.69
N HIS A 165 24.61 14.61 -3.61
CA HIS A 165 23.84 13.37 -3.73
C HIS A 165 22.96 13.12 -2.49
N LEU A 166 23.47 13.40 -1.29
CA LEU A 166 22.69 13.39 -0.04
C LEU A 166 21.59 14.46 -0.05
N GLU A 167 21.80 15.56 -0.78
CA GLU A 167 20.84 16.65 -0.87
C GLU A 167 19.73 16.45 -1.89
N SER A 168 20.06 15.90 -3.05
CA SER A 168 19.17 15.85 -4.21
C SER A 168 18.46 14.51 -4.40
N GLU A 169 19.04 13.39 -3.98
CA GLU A 169 18.59 12.07 -4.48
C GLU A 169 18.03 11.11 -3.41
N SER A 170 18.32 11.27 -2.11
CA SER A 170 17.59 10.47 -1.11
C SER A 170 17.51 11.07 0.30
N LYS A 171 16.28 11.37 0.75
CA LYS A 171 15.97 11.79 2.13
C LYS A 171 16.45 10.78 3.18
N ILE A 172 16.61 9.51 2.79
CA ILE A 172 16.98 8.40 3.67
C ILE A 172 18.50 8.33 3.94
N ASN A 173 19.35 8.64 2.94
CA ASN A 173 20.80 8.66 3.15
C ASN A 173 21.18 9.81 4.08
N ARG A 174 20.55 10.97 3.88
CA ARG A 174 20.69 12.11 4.79
C ARG A 174 20.29 11.72 6.21
N TRP A 175 19.12 11.08 6.36
CA TRP A 175 18.67 10.61 7.67
C TRP A 175 19.63 9.61 8.33
N LEU A 176 20.20 8.66 7.58
CA LEU A 176 21.19 7.70 8.11
C LEU A 176 22.46 8.40 8.60
N VAL A 177 22.94 9.37 7.82
CA VAL A 177 24.11 10.19 8.15
C VAL A 177 23.85 11.04 9.39
N GLU A 178 22.68 11.70 9.47
CA GLU A 178 22.25 12.47 10.64
C GLU A 178 22.21 11.61 11.91
N LYS A 179 21.66 10.38 11.82
CA LYS A 179 21.63 9.43 12.94
C LYS A 179 23.01 8.98 13.41
N CYS A 180 23.99 9.00 12.51
CA CYS A 180 25.39 8.71 12.82
C CYS A 180 26.18 9.98 13.19
N GLY A 181 25.51 11.08 13.58
CA GLY A 181 26.17 12.33 13.98
C GLY A 181 26.85 13.07 12.83
N ASN A 182 26.31 12.96 11.62
CA ASN A 182 26.87 13.49 10.38
C ASN A 182 28.25 12.91 10.00
N ARG A 183 28.56 11.71 10.47
CA ARG A 183 29.82 11.03 10.17
C ARG A 183 29.64 10.09 8.99
N TYR A 184 30.36 10.37 7.91
CA TYR A 184 30.42 9.52 6.74
C TYR A 184 31.74 9.64 5.97
N HIS A 185 32.00 8.64 5.15
CA HIS A 185 33.13 8.59 4.23
C HIS A 185 32.74 7.87 2.94
N VAL A 186 33.42 8.17 1.83
CA VAL A 186 33.17 7.59 0.51
C VAL A 186 34.42 6.85 0.05
N LEU A 187 34.28 5.56 -0.25
CA LEU A 187 35.34 4.74 -0.84
C LEU A 187 35.05 4.43 -2.30
N ASN A 188 36.05 4.69 -3.15
CA ASN A 188 36.07 4.17 -4.50
C ASN A 188 36.79 2.81 -4.52
N ASN A 189 36.02 1.75 -4.31
CA ASN A 189 36.53 0.38 -4.29
C ASN A 189 37.13 -0.10 -5.62
N MET A 190 36.92 0.64 -6.73
CA MET A 190 37.51 0.35 -8.04
C MET A 190 38.94 0.91 -8.15
N ASN A 191 39.31 1.90 -7.33
CA ASN A 191 40.65 2.52 -7.33
C ASN A 191 41.42 2.17 -6.04
N ARG A 192 41.75 0.89 -5.86
CA ARG A 192 42.48 0.39 -4.66
C ARG A 192 43.90 0.94 -4.51
N SER A 193 44.47 1.53 -5.57
CA SER A 193 45.79 2.15 -5.55
C SER A 193 45.83 3.48 -4.81
N ASP A 194 44.68 4.14 -4.65
CA ASP A 194 44.60 5.44 -4.00
C ASP A 194 44.56 5.31 -2.47
N LYS A 195 45.75 5.39 -1.87
CA LYS A 195 45.93 5.30 -0.41
C LYS A 195 45.41 6.55 0.33
N THR A 196 45.09 7.63 -0.37
CA THR A 196 44.62 8.88 0.28
C THR A 196 43.23 8.69 0.89
N GLN A 197 42.33 7.98 0.20
CA GLN A 197 40.97 7.66 0.65
C GLN A 197 40.98 6.95 2.00
N VAL A 198 41.83 5.93 2.13
CA VAL A 198 41.97 5.17 3.38
C VAL A 198 42.58 6.03 4.46
N THR A 199 43.58 6.86 4.15
CA THR A 199 44.20 7.76 5.13
C THR A 199 43.17 8.75 5.70
N GLU A 200 42.36 9.37 4.83
CA GLU A 200 41.27 10.27 5.23
C GLU A 200 40.18 9.56 6.06
N LEU A 201 39.84 8.32 5.72
CA LEU A 201 38.92 7.50 6.52
C LEU A 201 39.46 7.29 7.93
N LEU A 202 40.74 6.92 8.07
CA LEU A 202 41.36 6.67 9.37
C LEU A 202 41.43 7.95 10.21
N GLU A 203 41.76 9.09 9.61
CA GLU A 203 41.74 10.39 10.32
C GLU A 203 40.33 10.77 10.80
N LYS A 204 39.29 10.52 9.99
CA LYS A 204 37.89 10.71 10.41
C LYS A 204 37.52 9.79 11.57
N ILE A 205 38.01 8.54 11.56
CA ILE A 205 37.81 7.60 12.67
C ILE A 205 38.53 8.09 13.93
N GLU A 206 39.78 8.55 13.84
CA GLU A 206 40.53 9.08 15.00
C GLU A 206 39.84 10.31 15.61
N LYS A 207 39.32 11.22 14.78
CA LYS A 207 38.50 12.36 15.25
C LYS A 207 37.25 11.90 16.00
N MET A 208 36.57 10.87 15.47
CA MET A 208 35.41 10.27 16.13
C MET A 208 35.78 9.63 17.47
N VAL A 209 36.91 8.91 17.54
CA VAL A 209 37.39 8.27 18.77
C VAL A 209 37.79 9.32 19.80
N ALA A 210 38.45 10.41 19.39
CA ALA A 210 38.76 11.54 20.25
C ALA A 210 37.49 12.21 20.82
N ALA A 211 36.45 12.38 20.01
CA ALA A 211 35.14 12.88 20.46
C ALA A 211 34.44 11.94 21.46
N ASN A 212 34.77 10.64 21.44
CA ASN A 212 34.34 9.65 22.41
C ASN A 212 35.37 9.44 23.55
N SER A 213 36.17 10.46 23.86
CA SER A 213 37.17 10.44 24.95
C SER A 213 38.23 9.33 24.81
N GLY A 214 38.57 8.94 23.58
CA GLY A 214 39.50 7.84 23.31
C GLY A 214 38.91 6.44 23.49
N GLY A 215 37.61 6.33 23.80
CA GLY A 215 36.94 5.07 24.09
C GLY A 215 36.65 4.21 22.86
N TYR A 216 36.52 2.91 23.09
CA TYR A 216 35.99 1.94 22.13
C TYR A 216 34.54 1.57 22.49
N PHE A 217 33.82 1.01 21.53
CA PHE A 217 32.46 0.52 21.77
C PHE A 217 32.51 -0.73 22.67
N GLU A 218 31.86 -0.63 23.82
CA GLU A 218 31.67 -1.74 24.75
C GLU A 218 30.21 -2.21 24.69
N ILE A 219 30.02 -3.49 24.36
CA ILE A 219 28.70 -4.11 24.33
C ILE A 219 28.21 -4.40 25.75
N ASP A 220 26.90 -4.30 25.98
CA ASP A 220 26.31 -4.70 27.26
C ASP A 220 26.64 -6.17 27.56
N ARG A 221 27.32 -6.39 28.69
CA ARG A 221 27.78 -7.72 29.13
C ARG A 221 26.63 -8.71 29.26
N ARG A 222 25.41 -8.26 29.61
CA ARG A 222 24.22 -9.12 29.73
C ARG A 222 23.79 -9.66 28.37
N ILE A 223 23.66 -8.77 27.38
CA ILE A 223 23.29 -9.15 26.00
C ILE A 223 24.33 -10.13 25.44
N LEU A 224 25.62 -9.84 25.68
CA LEU A 224 26.69 -10.71 25.23
C LEU A 224 26.64 -12.10 25.90
N GLN A 225 26.47 -12.16 27.22
CA GLN A 225 26.36 -13.43 27.96
C GLN A 225 25.18 -14.27 27.49
N GLU A 226 24.00 -13.65 27.29
CA GLU A 226 22.82 -14.34 26.78
C GLU A 226 23.05 -14.96 25.40
N VAL A 227 23.70 -14.23 24.48
CA VAL A 227 24.00 -14.73 23.14
C VAL A 227 25.08 -15.82 23.18
N GLU A 228 26.14 -15.67 23.98
CA GLU A 228 27.21 -16.67 24.12
C GLU A 228 26.70 -17.98 24.74
N GLU A 229 25.86 -17.91 25.77
CA GLU A 229 25.26 -19.08 26.42
C GLU A 229 24.29 -19.81 25.48
N LYS A 230 23.45 -19.04 24.77
CA LYS A 230 22.56 -19.58 23.73
C LYS A 230 23.36 -20.30 22.65
N ARG A 231 24.41 -19.67 22.10
CA ARG A 231 25.26 -20.26 21.06
C ARG A 231 25.97 -21.53 21.55
N ARG A 232 26.46 -21.54 22.80
CA ARG A 232 27.09 -22.74 23.40
C ARG A 232 26.11 -23.91 23.45
N THR A 233 24.90 -23.66 23.94
CA THR A 233 23.83 -24.66 24.02
C THR A 233 23.45 -25.19 22.63
N GLU A 234 23.37 -24.32 21.63
CA GLU A 234 23.07 -24.68 20.24
C GLU A 234 24.17 -25.58 19.63
N VAL A 235 25.45 -25.29 19.91
CA VAL A 235 26.58 -26.12 19.47
C VAL A 235 26.54 -27.52 20.10
N GLU A 236 26.29 -27.63 21.41
CA GLU A 236 26.18 -28.92 22.10
C GLU A 236 25.03 -29.78 21.55
N ARG A 237 23.88 -29.15 21.27
CA ARG A 237 22.73 -29.83 20.64
C ARG A 237 23.04 -30.27 19.21
N ALA A 238 23.76 -29.44 18.45
CA ALA A 238 24.16 -29.75 17.09
C ALA A 238 25.10 -30.98 17.05
N GLU A 239 26.08 -31.05 17.95
CA GLU A 239 26.95 -32.22 18.10
C GLU A 239 26.16 -33.47 18.47
N THR A 240 25.21 -33.35 19.40
CA THR A 240 24.30 -34.44 19.78
C THR A 240 23.47 -34.94 18.60
N ARG A 241 22.90 -34.01 17.81
CA ARG A 241 22.15 -34.32 16.58
C ARG A 241 23.02 -35.03 15.55
N ARG A 242 24.23 -34.53 15.32
CA ARG A 242 25.20 -35.11 14.38
C ARG A 242 25.57 -36.54 14.76
N MET A 243 25.90 -36.78 16.03
CA MET A 243 26.22 -38.12 16.54
C MET A 243 25.04 -39.09 16.37
N LYS A 244 23.81 -38.64 16.66
CA LYS A 244 22.60 -39.44 16.49
C LYS A 244 22.36 -39.83 15.03
N VAL A 245 22.50 -38.88 14.10
CA VAL A 245 22.33 -39.13 12.65
C VAL A 245 23.41 -40.09 12.14
N GLN A 246 24.66 -39.89 12.55
CA GLN A 246 25.76 -40.74 12.13
C GLN A 246 25.54 -42.20 12.58
N LYS A 247 25.19 -42.40 13.86
CA LYS A 247 24.86 -43.74 14.40
C LYS A 247 23.70 -44.39 13.66
N GLN A 248 22.63 -43.64 13.38
CA GLN A 248 21.48 -44.15 12.64
C GLN A 248 21.87 -44.64 11.23
N ARG A 249 22.75 -43.90 10.54
CA ARG A 249 23.24 -44.29 9.21
C ARG A 249 24.13 -45.53 9.28
N GLU A 250 24.99 -45.63 10.28
CA GLU A 250 25.82 -46.83 10.52
C GLU A 250 24.96 -48.07 10.78
N ASP A 251 23.91 -47.95 11.60
CA ASP A 251 22.97 -49.04 11.88
C ASP A 251 22.22 -49.50 10.60
N ILE A 252 21.82 -48.56 9.73
CA ILE A 252 21.17 -48.87 8.45
C ILE A 252 22.17 -49.57 7.51
N ARG A 253 23.39 -49.03 7.38
CA ARG A 253 24.44 -49.60 6.54
C ARG A 253 24.83 -51.01 6.98
N ALA A 254 24.89 -51.27 8.29
CA ALA A 254 25.16 -52.59 8.84
C ALA A 254 24.05 -53.61 8.46
N LYS A 255 22.79 -53.17 8.42
CA LYS A 255 21.64 -54.01 8.03
C LYS A 255 21.55 -54.24 6.52
N MET A 256 22.04 -53.30 5.70
CA MET A 256 21.96 -53.37 4.24
C MET A 256 22.88 -54.43 3.60
N GLY A 257 23.95 -54.87 4.26
CA GLY A 257 24.91 -55.81 3.67
C GLY A 257 25.68 -55.20 2.48
N VAL A 258 25.87 -55.97 1.38
CA VAL A 258 26.54 -55.49 0.15
C VAL A 258 25.70 -54.36 -0.49
N LYS A 259 26.33 -53.26 -0.90
CA LYS A 259 25.69 -52.09 -1.55
C LYS A 259 24.88 -52.51 -2.79
N HIS A 260 23.62 -52.89 -2.62
CA HIS A 260 22.71 -53.10 -3.73
C HIS A 260 22.09 -51.75 -4.10
N HIS A 261 22.71 -51.05 -5.04
CA HIS A 261 22.21 -49.78 -5.53
C HIS A 261 20.98 -50.03 -6.42
N PRO A 262 19.82 -49.42 -6.13
CA PRO A 262 18.67 -49.50 -7.01
C PRO A 262 19.04 -48.91 -8.39
N SER A 263 18.76 -49.65 -9.45
CA SER A 263 19.06 -49.24 -10.83
C SER A 263 18.17 -48.09 -11.31
N ASP A 264 17.07 -47.82 -10.59
CA ASP A 264 16.11 -46.74 -10.82
C ASP A 264 15.76 -46.02 -9.52
N LEU A 265 15.84 -44.68 -9.52
CA LEU A 265 15.45 -43.80 -8.43
C LEU A 265 14.45 -42.75 -8.93
N ARG A 266 13.45 -42.42 -8.11
CA ARG A 266 12.33 -41.55 -8.47
C ARG A 266 12.13 -40.54 -7.36
N LEU A 267 12.33 -39.28 -7.66
CA LEU A 267 12.40 -38.19 -6.69
C LEU A 267 11.31 -37.17 -7.01
N VAL A 268 10.67 -36.62 -5.98
CA VAL A 268 9.74 -35.48 -6.12
C VAL A 268 10.32 -34.29 -5.37
N LEU A 269 10.49 -33.15 -6.04
CA LEU A 269 10.92 -31.89 -5.43
C LEU A 269 9.68 -31.11 -4.97
N LEU A 270 9.56 -30.93 -3.66
CA LEU A 270 8.56 -30.12 -2.99
C LEU A 270 9.23 -28.92 -2.31
N GLY A 271 8.51 -27.82 -2.10
CA GLY A 271 9.06 -26.66 -1.40
C GLY A 271 8.47 -25.36 -1.90
N ASP A 272 8.84 -24.26 -1.26
CA ASP A 272 8.40 -22.92 -1.66
C ASP A 272 8.88 -22.58 -3.08
N THR A 273 8.24 -21.60 -3.72
CA THR A 273 8.53 -21.17 -5.08
C THR A 273 9.99 -20.74 -5.28
N LEU A 274 10.61 -20.15 -4.25
CA LEU A 274 11.99 -19.66 -4.29
C LEU A 274 12.99 -20.56 -3.55
N SER A 275 12.59 -21.78 -3.20
CA SER A 275 13.48 -22.73 -2.51
C SER A 275 14.66 -23.21 -3.39
N GLY A 276 14.63 -22.93 -4.69
CA GLY A 276 15.69 -23.29 -5.63
C GLY A 276 15.54 -24.70 -6.22
N LYS A 277 14.30 -25.20 -6.35
CA LYS A 277 14.01 -26.53 -6.94
C LYS A 277 14.59 -26.68 -8.36
N GLU A 278 14.61 -25.61 -9.14
CA GLU A 278 15.19 -25.57 -10.49
C GLU A 278 16.70 -25.83 -10.48
N PHE A 279 17.40 -25.30 -9.49
CA PHE A 279 18.84 -25.54 -9.35
C PHE A 279 19.11 -26.99 -8.93
N VAL A 280 18.30 -27.51 -8.00
CA VAL A 280 18.37 -28.90 -7.56
C VAL A 280 18.17 -29.87 -8.72
N GLU A 281 17.12 -29.66 -9.54
CA GLU A 281 16.84 -30.49 -10.71
C GLU A 281 18.04 -30.51 -11.68
N ASN A 282 18.61 -29.35 -12.00
CA ASN A 282 19.73 -29.24 -12.92
C ASN A 282 21.01 -29.88 -12.37
N ILE A 283 21.26 -29.75 -11.07
CA ILE A 283 22.44 -30.32 -10.42
C ILE A 283 22.32 -31.84 -10.36
N ILE A 284 21.17 -32.38 -9.94
CA ILE A 284 20.92 -33.83 -9.95
C ILE A 284 21.06 -34.38 -11.38
N MET A 285 20.55 -33.69 -12.39
CA MET A 285 20.57 -34.14 -13.78
C MET A 285 21.88 -33.85 -14.54
N GLY A 286 22.87 -33.20 -13.91
CA GLY A 286 24.14 -32.83 -14.56
C GLY A 286 24.02 -31.85 -15.73
N ARG A 287 22.96 -31.03 -15.78
CA ARG A 287 22.70 -30.08 -16.88
C ARG A 287 23.44 -28.75 -16.66
N ARG A 288 24.00 -28.17 -17.72
CA ARG A 288 24.72 -26.88 -17.70
C ARG A 288 23.82 -25.66 -17.97
N GLU A 289 22.61 -25.87 -18.49
CA GLU A 289 21.68 -24.80 -18.86
C GLU A 289 20.57 -24.66 -17.82
N PHE A 290 20.55 -23.54 -17.10
CA PHE A 290 19.46 -23.17 -16.19
C PHE A 290 18.26 -22.65 -16.99
N LYS A 291 17.49 -23.53 -17.61
CA LYS A 291 16.19 -23.16 -18.20
C LYS A 291 15.17 -23.01 -17.08
N LEU A 292 15.08 -21.80 -16.54
CA LEU A 292 14.05 -21.41 -15.58
C LEU A 292 12.71 -21.27 -16.32
N LYS A 293 12.04 -22.40 -16.54
CA LYS A 293 10.61 -22.41 -16.87
C LYS A 293 9.84 -22.62 -15.58
N LYS A 294 9.20 -21.55 -15.09
CA LYS A 294 8.18 -21.65 -14.06
C LYS A 294 6.94 -22.22 -14.73
N THR A 295 6.38 -23.28 -14.17
CA THR A 295 5.18 -23.92 -14.71
C THR A 295 4.21 -24.13 -13.57
N ASP A 296 2.93 -23.81 -13.78
CA ASP A 296 1.83 -24.13 -12.87
C ASP A 296 1.48 -25.63 -12.89
N HIS A 297 2.43 -26.46 -13.36
CA HIS A 297 2.30 -27.89 -13.58
C HIS A 297 3.57 -28.60 -13.13
N SER A 298 3.39 -29.83 -12.63
CA SER A 298 4.50 -30.69 -12.27
C SER A 298 5.28 -31.12 -13.52
N LEU A 299 6.61 -30.90 -13.52
CA LEU A 299 7.50 -31.25 -14.63
C LEU A 299 8.29 -32.51 -14.29
N MET A 300 8.34 -33.46 -15.22
CA MET A 300 9.10 -34.69 -15.07
C MET A 300 10.33 -34.67 -15.98
N THR A 301 11.49 -34.91 -15.40
CA THR A 301 12.76 -35.06 -16.09
C THR A 301 13.37 -36.42 -15.73
N HIS A 302 14.00 -37.08 -16.69
CA HIS A 302 14.69 -38.34 -16.48
C HIS A 302 16.10 -38.30 -17.10
N GLY A 303 17.02 -39.07 -16.54
CA GLY A 303 18.41 -39.12 -17.00
C GLY A 303 19.21 -40.22 -16.30
N ARG A 304 20.42 -40.50 -16.80
CA ARG A 304 21.37 -41.39 -16.14
C ARG A 304 22.39 -40.58 -15.37
N VAL A 305 22.49 -40.83 -14.06
CA VAL A 305 23.33 -40.06 -13.13
C VAL A 305 24.01 -41.03 -12.17
N ALA A 306 25.33 -40.92 -12.01
CA ALA A 306 26.11 -41.84 -11.17
C ALA A 306 25.78 -43.34 -11.39
N GLY A 307 25.57 -43.74 -12.65
CA GLY A 307 25.23 -45.13 -13.02
C GLY A 307 23.77 -45.57 -12.79
N ARG A 308 22.88 -44.68 -12.32
CA ARG A 308 21.47 -44.98 -12.02
C ARG A 308 20.54 -44.28 -13.00
N HIS A 309 19.38 -44.84 -13.27
CA HIS A 309 18.29 -44.10 -13.90
C HIS A 309 17.61 -43.26 -12.82
N ILE A 310 17.53 -41.96 -13.04
CA ILE A 310 16.90 -41.03 -12.09
C ILE A 310 15.76 -40.35 -12.80
N THR A 311 14.58 -40.37 -12.18
CA THR A 311 13.44 -39.53 -12.50
C THR A 311 13.29 -38.47 -11.42
N VAL A 312 13.21 -37.20 -11.81
CA VAL A 312 12.93 -36.07 -10.92
C VAL A 312 11.64 -35.42 -11.39
N VAL A 313 10.67 -35.32 -10.48
CA VAL A 313 9.43 -34.57 -10.69
C VAL A 313 9.48 -33.31 -9.86
N LYS A 314 9.47 -32.15 -10.52
CA LYS A 314 9.37 -30.85 -9.87
C LYS A 314 7.90 -30.48 -9.69
N ALA A 315 7.42 -30.40 -8.45
CA ALA A 315 6.08 -29.89 -8.15
C ALA A 315 6.05 -28.34 -8.16
N PRO A 316 4.88 -27.70 -8.35
CA PRO A 316 4.77 -26.25 -8.20
C PRO A 316 5.07 -25.81 -6.76
N GLY A 317 5.57 -24.57 -6.60
CA GLY A 317 5.78 -23.97 -5.29
C GLY A 317 4.54 -23.29 -4.73
N TRP A 318 4.40 -23.25 -3.41
CA TRP A 318 3.22 -22.72 -2.71
C TRP A 318 3.34 -21.26 -2.23
N ARG A 319 4.36 -20.51 -2.65
CA ARG A 319 4.57 -19.05 -2.39
C ARG A 319 4.37 -18.61 -0.91
N ASN A 320 4.72 -19.45 0.06
CA ASN A 320 4.44 -19.22 1.50
C ASN A 320 2.96 -18.95 1.86
N LEU A 321 2.02 -19.33 0.99
CA LEU A 321 0.60 -19.30 1.25
C LEU A 321 0.20 -20.51 2.10
N GLY A 322 -0.78 -20.32 2.97
CA GLY A 322 -1.44 -21.44 3.63
C GLY A 322 -2.04 -22.39 2.59
N VAL A 323 -2.29 -23.65 2.99
CA VAL A 323 -2.99 -24.58 2.08
C VAL A 323 -4.34 -23.99 1.68
N GLU A 324 -5.11 -23.39 2.60
CA GLU A 324 -6.41 -22.80 2.25
C GLU A 324 -6.33 -21.65 1.24
N GLU A 325 -5.29 -20.82 1.34
CA GLU A 325 -5.04 -19.68 0.44
C GLU A 325 -4.51 -20.13 -0.94
N SER A 326 -4.00 -21.36 -1.04
CA SER A 326 -3.43 -21.88 -2.29
C SER A 326 -4.53 -22.27 -3.28
N THR A 327 -4.31 -21.97 -4.56
CA THR A 327 -5.29 -22.29 -5.60
C THR A 327 -5.55 -23.78 -5.68
N LYS A 328 -6.78 -24.16 -6.06
CA LYS A 328 -7.17 -25.55 -6.29
C LYS A 328 -6.20 -26.29 -7.22
N LEU A 329 -5.70 -25.60 -8.26
CA LEU A 329 -4.72 -26.13 -9.20
C LEU A 329 -3.39 -26.47 -8.53
N VAL A 330 -2.86 -25.62 -7.66
CA VAL A 330 -1.59 -25.88 -6.94
C VAL A 330 -1.73 -27.10 -6.03
N LYS A 331 -2.83 -27.19 -5.27
CA LYS A 331 -3.14 -28.35 -4.42
C LYS A 331 -3.17 -29.65 -5.23
N GLU A 332 -3.91 -29.65 -6.34
CA GLU A 332 -4.03 -30.80 -7.23
C GLU A 332 -2.69 -31.18 -7.87
N GLN A 333 -1.89 -30.23 -8.34
CA GLN A 333 -0.58 -30.51 -8.94
C GLN A 333 0.44 -31.04 -7.93
N ILE A 334 0.40 -30.58 -6.69
CA ILE A 334 1.21 -31.15 -5.60
C ILE A 334 0.79 -32.61 -5.36
N MET A 335 -0.51 -32.90 -5.24
CA MET A 335 -0.98 -34.28 -5.10
C MET A 335 -0.64 -35.16 -6.31
N LEU A 336 -0.72 -34.62 -7.52
CA LEU A 336 -0.39 -35.35 -8.75
C LEU A 336 1.12 -35.55 -8.95
N SER A 337 1.97 -34.75 -8.31
CA SER A 337 3.42 -34.87 -8.48
C SER A 337 3.96 -36.26 -8.12
N VAL A 338 3.36 -36.94 -7.13
CA VAL A 338 3.76 -38.30 -6.73
C VAL A 338 3.33 -39.38 -7.74
N THR A 339 2.35 -39.11 -8.60
CA THR A 339 1.82 -40.10 -9.57
C THR A 339 2.62 -40.13 -10.85
N LEU A 340 3.34 -39.05 -11.14
CA LEU A 340 4.20 -38.95 -12.32
C LEU A 340 5.39 -39.93 -12.28
N CYS A 341 5.58 -40.64 -11.16
CA CYS A 341 6.65 -41.61 -10.94
C CYS A 341 6.13 -43.01 -10.59
N PRO A 342 5.43 -43.78 -11.46
CA PRO A 342 4.90 -45.10 -11.09
C PRO A 342 6.01 -46.10 -10.66
N PRO A 343 5.79 -46.98 -9.67
CA PRO A 343 4.61 -47.10 -8.78
C PRO A 343 4.46 -45.99 -7.71
N GLY A 344 5.48 -45.16 -7.54
CA GLY A 344 5.52 -44.00 -6.64
C GLY A 344 6.96 -43.49 -6.47
N PRO A 345 7.17 -42.29 -5.90
CA PRO A 345 8.51 -41.78 -5.65
C PRO A 345 9.20 -42.55 -4.51
N HIS A 346 10.50 -42.76 -4.67
CA HIS A 346 11.36 -43.29 -3.62
C HIS A 346 11.65 -42.24 -2.54
N CYS A 347 11.74 -40.97 -2.92
CA CYS A 347 11.99 -39.86 -2.00
C CYS A 347 11.24 -38.58 -2.40
N LEU A 348 10.67 -37.89 -1.41
CA LEU A 348 10.17 -36.53 -1.53
C LEU A 348 11.21 -35.59 -0.89
N LEU A 349 11.85 -34.76 -1.72
CA LEU A 349 12.84 -33.79 -1.29
C LEU A 349 12.14 -32.47 -0.97
N LEU A 350 12.07 -32.11 0.31
CA LEU A 350 11.62 -30.80 0.76
C LEU A 350 12.77 -29.80 0.65
N VAL A 351 12.74 -28.98 -0.39
CA VAL A 351 13.79 -28.02 -0.70
C VAL A 351 13.62 -26.78 0.18
N ILE A 352 14.66 -26.48 0.96
CA ILE A 352 14.74 -25.30 1.83
C ILE A 352 16.03 -24.55 1.52
N HIS A 353 15.90 -23.27 1.24
CA HIS A 353 17.06 -22.40 1.03
C HIS A 353 17.64 -21.99 2.40
N VAL A 354 18.95 -22.14 2.63
CA VAL A 354 19.56 -21.86 3.96
C VAL A 354 19.49 -20.40 4.41
N ASN A 355 19.33 -19.45 3.48
CA ASN A 355 19.01 -18.06 3.84
C ASN A 355 17.52 -17.73 3.89
N SER A 356 16.63 -18.70 3.67
CA SER A 356 15.19 -18.46 3.74
C SER A 356 14.68 -18.65 5.16
N ILE A 357 13.66 -17.86 5.51
CA ILE A 357 12.99 -17.93 6.81
C ILE A 357 12.29 -19.28 6.93
N PHE A 358 12.47 -19.94 8.06
CA PHE A 358 11.65 -21.09 8.42
C PHE A 358 11.08 -20.90 9.83
N LYS A 359 9.98 -20.15 9.91
CA LYS A 359 9.24 -19.90 11.16
C LYS A 359 7.83 -20.47 11.03
N SER A 360 6.98 -20.21 12.03
CA SER A 360 5.64 -20.78 12.15
C SER A 360 4.79 -20.59 10.91
N LYS A 361 4.90 -19.45 10.19
CA LYS A 361 4.18 -19.25 8.92
C LYS A 361 4.60 -20.25 7.84
N GLN A 362 5.90 -20.39 7.57
CA GLN A 362 6.42 -21.32 6.56
C GLN A 362 6.18 -22.77 6.97
N ARG A 363 6.32 -23.07 8.26
CA ARG A 363 5.97 -24.37 8.82
C ARG A 363 4.50 -24.70 8.59
N ASN A 364 3.57 -23.79 8.94
CA ASN A 364 2.13 -24.02 8.78
C ASN A 364 1.75 -24.19 7.31
N ALA A 365 2.34 -23.39 6.41
CA ALA A 365 2.17 -23.54 4.97
C ALA A 365 2.65 -24.92 4.50
N LEU A 366 3.88 -25.31 4.85
CA LEU A 366 4.45 -26.61 4.47
C LEU A 366 3.64 -27.77 5.05
N GLU A 367 3.30 -27.71 6.33
CA GLU A 367 2.51 -28.75 7.01
C GLU A 367 1.13 -28.87 6.38
N GLY A 368 0.46 -27.76 6.06
CA GLY A 368 -0.84 -27.76 5.38
C GLY A 368 -0.80 -28.44 4.01
N HIS A 369 0.26 -28.20 3.23
CA HIS A 369 0.42 -28.85 1.91
C HIS A 369 0.79 -30.34 2.04
N LEU A 370 1.57 -30.70 3.05
CA LEU A 370 1.94 -32.09 3.30
C LEU A 370 0.78 -32.91 3.91
N LYS A 371 -0.19 -32.25 4.58
CA LYS A 371 -1.46 -32.85 5.03
C LYS A 371 -2.37 -33.31 3.89
N LEU A 372 -2.11 -32.89 2.64
CA LEU A 372 -2.77 -33.45 1.46
C LEU A 372 -2.41 -34.94 1.25
N PHE A 373 -1.31 -35.38 1.84
CA PHE A 373 -0.83 -36.76 1.81
C PHE A 373 -1.09 -37.46 3.15
N PRO A 374 -1.30 -38.79 3.15
CA PRO A 374 -1.26 -39.59 4.39
C PRO A 374 0.02 -39.36 5.20
N GLU A 375 -0.06 -39.49 6.53
CA GLU A 375 1.07 -39.33 7.47
C GLU A 375 2.31 -40.18 7.12
N THR A 376 2.13 -41.30 6.42
CA THR A 376 3.23 -42.14 5.92
C THR A 376 4.14 -41.42 4.93
N VAL A 377 3.73 -40.29 4.35
CA VAL A 377 4.56 -39.47 3.46
C VAL A 377 5.87 -39.08 4.13
N TRP A 378 5.83 -38.78 5.43
CA TRP A 378 7.01 -38.39 6.18
C TRP A 378 8.08 -39.46 6.16
N ASN A 379 7.73 -40.76 6.12
CA ASN A 379 8.70 -41.87 6.02
C ASN A 379 9.49 -41.88 4.71
N HIS A 380 9.06 -41.13 3.69
CA HIS A 380 9.77 -40.99 2.41
C HIS A 380 10.29 -39.57 2.15
N THR A 381 10.17 -38.68 3.14
CA THR A 381 10.55 -37.27 3.01
C THR A 381 11.95 -37.00 3.58
N MET A 382 12.76 -36.22 2.85
CA MET A 382 14.06 -35.73 3.28
C MET A 382 14.15 -34.21 3.06
N VAL A 383 14.76 -33.49 4.00
CA VAL A 383 15.00 -32.05 3.84
C VAL A 383 16.25 -31.81 3.02
N LEU A 384 16.14 -31.07 1.93
CA LEU A 384 17.27 -30.68 1.09
C LEU A 384 17.56 -29.20 1.26
N PHE A 385 18.65 -28.88 1.95
CA PHE A 385 19.12 -27.52 2.12
C PHE A 385 19.88 -27.07 0.88
N THR A 386 19.42 -26.02 0.21
CA THR A 386 20.08 -25.41 -0.96
C THR A 386 20.90 -24.20 -0.54
N PHE A 387 21.91 -23.89 -1.35
CA PHE A 387 22.87 -22.81 -1.14
C PHE A 387 23.74 -22.99 0.11
N GLY A 388 24.11 -24.23 0.40
CA GLY A 388 24.95 -24.55 1.56
C GLY A 388 26.30 -23.85 1.62
N GLU A 389 26.78 -23.27 0.50
CA GLU A 389 27.98 -22.43 0.47
C GLU A 389 27.89 -21.23 1.42
N TYR A 390 26.67 -20.80 1.78
CA TYR A 390 26.48 -19.75 2.77
C TYR A 390 26.77 -20.20 4.20
N LEU A 391 26.87 -21.49 4.50
CA LEU A 391 27.15 -21.93 5.87
C LEU A 391 28.64 -21.78 6.24
N GLU A 392 29.53 -21.74 5.23
CA GLU A 392 30.99 -21.67 5.40
C GLU A 392 31.49 -22.77 6.36
N ASP A 393 32.11 -22.39 7.49
CA ASP A 393 32.62 -23.32 8.51
C ASP A 393 31.53 -23.79 9.50
N THR A 394 30.31 -23.25 9.38
CA THR A 394 29.17 -23.64 10.21
C THR A 394 28.62 -24.97 9.71
N THR A 395 28.48 -25.94 10.62
CA THR A 395 27.81 -27.19 10.27
C THR A 395 26.31 -26.97 10.05
N ILE A 396 25.68 -27.79 9.22
CA ILE A 396 24.23 -27.69 9.00
C ILE A 396 23.44 -27.95 10.28
N GLU A 397 23.97 -28.81 11.16
CA GLU A 397 23.37 -29.09 12.47
C GLU A 397 23.35 -27.85 13.36
N GLN A 398 24.45 -27.08 13.39
CA GLN A 398 24.50 -25.79 14.12
C GLN A 398 23.49 -24.80 13.54
N TYR A 399 23.40 -24.71 12.22
CA TYR A 399 22.40 -23.88 11.56
C TYR A 399 20.97 -24.29 11.96
N ILE A 400 20.62 -25.58 11.89
CA ILE A 400 19.30 -26.08 12.27
C ILE A 400 18.98 -25.77 13.74
N GLU A 401 19.94 -25.96 14.65
CA GLU A 401 19.74 -25.66 16.08
C GLU A 401 19.56 -24.16 16.33
N SER A 402 20.27 -23.31 15.60
CA SER A 402 20.22 -21.84 15.77
C SER A 402 19.00 -21.16 15.15
N GLU A 403 18.44 -21.69 14.05
CA GLU A 403 17.27 -21.10 13.39
C GLU A 403 15.97 -21.23 14.20
N GLY A 404 15.93 -22.20 15.12
CA GLY A 404 14.89 -22.36 16.12
C GLY A 404 13.93 -23.53 15.90
N LYS A 405 12.92 -23.60 16.77
CA LYS A 405 12.08 -24.79 17.00
C LYS A 405 11.32 -25.28 15.76
N ASP A 406 10.91 -24.39 14.86
CA ASP A 406 10.12 -24.78 13.68
C ASP A 406 10.97 -25.55 12.65
N LEU A 407 12.22 -25.14 12.41
CA LEU A 407 13.12 -25.87 11.51
C LEU A 407 13.59 -27.17 12.17
N GLN A 408 13.89 -27.14 13.47
CA GLN A 408 14.21 -28.33 14.26
C GLN A 408 13.08 -29.36 14.15
N TRP A 409 11.83 -28.93 14.35
CA TRP A 409 10.63 -29.75 14.21
C TRP A 409 10.53 -30.40 12.82
N LEU A 410 10.76 -29.65 11.74
CA LEU A 410 10.68 -30.19 10.39
C LEU A 410 11.70 -31.31 10.18
N VAL A 411 12.96 -31.05 10.57
CA VAL A 411 14.05 -32.01 10.42
C VAL A 411 13.78 -33.26 11.26
N GLU A 412 13.25 -33.10 12.48
CA GLU A 412 12.84 -34.20 13.35
C GLU A 412 11.65 -34.99 12.78
N LYS A 413 10.65 -34.31 12.21
CA LYS A 413 9.53 -34.94 11.51
C LYS A 413 9.98 -35.75 10.30
N CYS A 414 11.02 -35.29 9.61
CA CYS A 414 11.67 -36.05 8.55
C CYS A 414 12.63 -37.14 9.10
N GLY A 415 12.61 -37.46 10.40
CA GLY A 415 13.46 -38.50 10.98
C GLY A 415 14.96 -38.17 10.94
N ASN A 416 15.31 -36.88 11.02
CA ASN A 416 16.67 -36.35 10.86
C ASN A 416 17.35 -36.72 9.52
N ARG A 417 16.56 -36.89 8.46
CA ARG A 417 17.08 -37.04 7.10
C ARG A 417 17.21 -35.68 6.45
N TYR A 418 18.45 -35.26 6.24
CA TYR A 418 18.75 -34.03 5.51
C TYR A 418 20.06 -34.13 4.72
N HIS A 419 20.15 -33.29 3.69
CA HIS A 419 21.35 -33.11 2.88
C HIS A 419 21.52 -31.63 2.55
N VAL A 420 22.75 -31.21 2.30
CA VAL A 420 23.12 -29.83 1.98
C VAL A 420 23.77 -29.81 0.61
N LEU A 421 23.26 -28.94 -0.26
CA LEU A 421 23.69 -28.85 -1.64
C LEU A 421 24.23 -27.45 -1.92
N ASN A 422 25.45 -27.38 -2.46
CA ASN A 422 26.09 -26.11 -2.77
C ASN A 422 25.89 -25.77 -4.24
N ILE A 423 25.16 -24.70 -4.53
CA ILE A 423 24.65 -24.41 -5.89
C ILE A 423 25.78 -23.94 -6.80
N TRP A 424 26.69 -23.13 -6.26
CA TRP A 424 27.81 -22.54 -7.00
C TRP A 424 29.09 -23.39 -6.96
N ASN A 425 29.06 -24.56 -6.32
CA ASN A 425 30.22 -25.43 -6.27
C ASN A 425 30.45 -26.11 -7.63
N LYS A 426 31.73 -26.29 -7.99
CA LYS A 426 32.14 -26.98 -9.22
C LYS A 426 32.07 -28.50 -9.07
N ASP A 427 32.23 -29.02 -7.84
CA ASP A 427 32.17 -30.46 -7.56
C ASP A 427 30.73 -30.95 -7.35
N LYS A 428 29.94 -30.90 -8.43
CA LYS A 428 28.53 -31.30 -8.40
C LYS A 428 28.36 -32.82 -8.27
N ASP A 429 29.27 -33.59 -8.87
CA ASP A 429 29.14 -35.05 -8.95
C ASP A 429 29.29 -35.73 -7.58
N THR A 430 30.22 -35.23 -6.73
CA THR A 430 30.39 -35.74 -5.36
C THR A 430 29.15 -35.45 -4.51
N GLN A 431 28.63 -34.21 -4.58
CA GLN A 431 27.43 -33.81 -3.83
C GLN A 431 26.21 -34.64 -4.21
N VAL A 432 26.00 -34.85 -5.52
CA VAL A 432 24.90 -35.69 -6.01
C VAL A 432 25.09 -37.14 -5.57
N SER A 433 26.31 -37.67 -5.63
CA SER A 433 26.59 -39.04 -5.19
C SER A 433 26.27 -39.24 -3.70
N GLU A 434 26.69 -38.30 -2.84
CA GLU A 434 26.36 -38.33 -1.41
C GLU A 434 24.87 -38.19 -1.11
N LEU A 435 24.16 -37.34 -1.86
CA LEU A 435 22.70 -37.22 -1.78
C LEU A 435 22.02 -38.55 -2.13
N LEU A 436 22.44 -39.19 -3.23
CA LEU A 436 21.88 -40.46 -3.66
C LEU A 436 22.17 -41.59 -2.67
N GLU A 437 23.35 -41.65 -2.07
CA GLU A 437 23.64 -42.63 -1.01
C GLU A 437 22.70 -42.45 0.20
N LYS A 438 22.44 -41.22 0.64
CA LYS A 438 21.48 -40.95 1.73
C LYS A 438 20.05 -41.35 1.34
N ILE A 439 19.65 -41.16 0.09
CA ILE A 439 18.34 -41.57 -0.43
C ILE A 439 18.24 -43.10 -0.45
N GLU A 440 19.29 -43.80 -0.85
CA GLU A 440 19.33 -45.26 -0.85
C GLU A 440 19.26 -45.85 0.54
N GLU A 441 19.98 -45.28 1.51
CA GLU A 441 19.88 -45.65 2.92
C GLU A 441 18.43 -45.49 3.43
N MET A 442 17.77 -44.40 3.04
CA MET A 442 16.36 -44.17 3.37
C MET A 442 15.43 -45.19 2.70
N VAL A 443 15.66 -45.53 1.43
CA VAL A 443 14.87 -46.54 0.71
C VAL A 443 15.04 -47.91 1.35
N ALA A 444 16.27 -48.28 1.73
CA ALA A 444 16.56 -49.52 2.45
C ALA A 444 15.87 -49.57 3.82
N ALA A 445 15.88 -48.45 4.57
CA ALA A 445 15.14 -48.35 5.83
C ALA A 445 13.62 -48.53 5.65
N ASN A 446 13.09 -48.21 4.47
CA ASN A 446 11.70 -48.46 4.08
C ASN A 446 11.50 -49.81 3.37
N SER A 447 12.40 -50.78 3.57
CA SER A 447 12.34 -52.13 2.96
C SER A 447 12.29 -52.13 1.43
N GLY A 448 12.87 -51.10 0.79
CA GLY A 448 12.85 -50.94 -0.67
C GLY A 448 11.55 -50.37 -1.24
N CYS A 449 10.55 -50.08 -0.39
CA CYS A 449 9.26 -49.56 -0.84
C CYS A 449 9.35 -48.10 -1.29
N CYS A 450 8.65 -47.77 -2.37
CA CYS A 450 8.36 -46.39 -2.75
C CYS A 450 7.08 -45.89 -2.05
N TYR A 451 6.90 -44.59 -1.98
CA TYR A 451 5.69 -43.98 -1.46
C TYR A 451 4.52 -44.20 -2.44
N VAL A 452 3.49 -44.94 -2.03
CA VAL A 452 2.31 -45.21 -2.85
C VAL A 452 1.07 -44.54 -2.24
N ILE A 453 0.40 -43.69 -3.01
CA ILE A 453 -0.86 -43.06 -2.62
C ILE A 453 -2.04 -43.98 -2.96
N ASN A 454 -3.14 -43.91 -2.19
CA ASN A 454 -4.32 -44.75 -2.41
C ASN A 454 -4.93 -44.50 -3.79
N LYS A 455 -5.02 -45.56 -4.62
CA LYS A 455 -5.53 -45.52 -5.99
C LYS A 455 -6.93 -44.92 -6.12
N LYS A 456 -7.81 -45.03 -5.12
CA LYS A 456 -9.19 -44.49 -5.18
C LYS A 456 -9.23 -42.96 -5.19
N ILE A 457 -8.53 -42.32 -4.24
CA ILE A 457 -8.40 -40.86 -4.15
C ILE A 457 -7.78 -40.31 -5.45
N LEU A 458 -6.86 -41.08 -6.03
CA LEU A 458 -6.17 -40.70 -7.24
C LEU A 458 -7.03 -40.80 -8.51
N GLN A 459 -7.80 -41.87 -8.66
CA GLN A 459 -8.72 -42.06 -9.77
C GLN A 459 -9.74 -40.93 -9.85
N GLU A 460 -10.27 -40.48 -8.71
CA GLU A 460 -11.20 -39.36 -8.65
C GLU A 460 -10.57 -38.03 -9.11
N VAL A 461 -9.31 -37.76 -8.75
CA VAL A 461 -8.58 -36.55 -9.18
C VAL A 461 -8.21 -36.62 -10.66
N GLU A 462 -7.76 -37.78 -11.15
CA GLU A 462 -7.41 -37.99 -12.56
C GLU A 462 -8.63 -37.93 -13.48
N GLU A 463 -9.77 -38.49 -13.07
CA GLU A 463 -11.01 -38.49 -13.86
C GLU A 463 -11.62 -37.09 -13.97
N LYS A 464 -11.65 -36.33 -12.86
CA LYS A 464 -12.03 -34.90 -12.87
C LYS A 464 -11.13 -34.07 -13.79
N ARG A 465 -9.82 -34.33 -13.80
CA ARG A 465 -8.87 -33.65 -14.68
C ARG A 465 -9.07 -34.02 -16.15
N ARG A 466 -9.35 -35.29 -16.44
CA ARG A 466 -9.58 -35.77 -17.82
C ARG A 466 -10.84 -35.13 -18.39
N GLN A 467 -11.91 -35.06 -17.60
CA GLN A 467 -13.13 -34.34 -17.95
C GLN A 467 -12.89 -32.84 -18.18
N GLN A 468 -12.13 -32.17 -17.32
CA GLN A 468 -11.78 -30.75 -17.51
C GLN A 468 -10.89 -30.51 -18.74
N LYS A 469 -9.84 -31.31 -18.94
CA LYS A 469 -8.93 -31.19 -20.10
C LYS A 469 -9.63 -31.48 -21.41
N ASP A 470 -10.49 -32.48 -21.47
CA ASP A 470 -11.24 -32.80 -22.68
C ASP A 470 -12.27 -31.70 -23.00
N MET A 471 -12.87 -31.07 -21.98
CA MET A 471 -13.77 -29.93 -22.15
C MET A 471 -13.01 -28.68 -22.66
N GLN A 472 -11.84 -28.38 -22.08
CA GLN A 472 -11.00 -27.24 -22.45
C GLN A 472 -10.35 -27.42 -23.84
N ALA A 473 -9.84 -28.61 -24.16
CA ALA A 473 -9.24 -28.91 -25.45
C ALA A 473 -10.28 -28.92 -26.59
N LYS A 474 -11.51 -29.37 -26.31
CA LYS A 474 -12.64 -29.24 -27.25
C LYS A 474 -13.05 -27.77 -27.45
N GLN A 475 -13.08 -26.96 -26.39
CA GLN A 475 -13.34 -25.51 -26.49
C GLN A 475 -12.25 -24.79 -27.31
N VAL A 476 -10.97 -25.03 -27.04
CA VAL A 476 -9.84 -24.39 -27.76
C VAL A 476 -9.80 -24.82 -29.23
N ARG A 477 -10.05 -26.11 -29.56
CA ARG A 477 -10.14 -26.56 -30.96
C ARG A 477 -11.32 -25.93 -31.70
N ASN A 478 -12.48 -25.81 -31.05
CA ASN A 478 -13.63 -25.15 -31.67
C ASN A 478 -13.39 -23.65 -31.89
N LEU A 479 -12.67 -22.97 -30.99
CA LEU A 479 -12.28 -21.56 -31.13
C LEU A 479 -11.20 -21.30 -32.19
N LYS A 480 -10.19 -22.18 -32.32
CA LYS A 480 -9.18 -22.10 -33.41
C LYS A 480 -9.80 -22.17 -34.80
N ASN A 481 -10.96 -22.81 -34.94
CA ASN A 481 -11.70 -22.87 -36.20
C ASN A 481 -12.64 -21.68 -36.43
N HIS A 482 -12.79 -20.73 -35.48
CA HIS A 482 -13.78 -19.63 -35.54
C HIS A 482 -13.18 -18.21 -35.42
N LEU A 483 -11.91 -18.04 -35.05
CA LEU A 483 -11.24 -16.73 -34.98
C LEU A 483 -10.39 -16.46 -36.24
N SER A 484 -11.05 -16.21 -37.38
CA SER A 484 -10.37 -15.73 -38.60
C SER A 484 -9.81 -14.30 -38.46
N GLU A 485 -10.23 -13.59 -37.42
CA GLU A 485 -9.84 -12.21 -37.12
C GLU A 485 -9.52 -12.02 -35.63
N LEU A 486 -8.41 -11.35 -35.31
CA LEU A 486 -8.03 -10.93 -33.96
C LEU A 486 -7.95 -9.41 -33.87
N ARG A 487 -8.37 -8.86 -32.73
CA ARG A 487 -8.44 -7.41 -32.48
C ARG A 487 -7.74 -7.11 -31.17
N ILE A 488 -6.73 -6.27 -31.20
CA ILE A 488 -5.79 -6.06 -30.10
C ILE A 488 -5.67 -4.56 -29.81
N VAL A 489 -5.75 -4.17 -28.55
CA VAL A 489 -5.49 -2.78 -28.10
C VAL A 489 -4.18 -2.72 -27.33
N LEU A 490 -3.31 -1.76 -27.65
CA LEU A 490 -2.04 -1.52 -26.97
C LEU A 490 -2.17 -0.37 -25.97
N LEU A 491 -1.97 -0.67 -24.69
CA LEU A 491 -2.04 0.26 -23.57
C LEU A 491 -0.68 0.38 -22.86
N GLY A 492 -0.41 1.49 -22.18
CA GLY A 492 0.81 1.67 -21.38
C GLY A 492 1.28 3.12 -21.31
N TYR A 493 2.26 3.38 -20.44
CA TYR A 493 2.84 4.72 -20.27
C TYR A 493 3.59 5.20 -21.53
N ARG A 494 3.92 6.51 -21.57
CA ARG A 494 4.69 7.10 -22.69
C ARG A 494 6.05 6.43 -22.82
N TYR A 495 6.48 6.16 -24.05
CA TYR A 495 7.74 5.46 -24.34
C TYR A 495 7.80 3.98 -23.90
N ALA A 496 6.70 3.37 -23.46
CA ALA A 496 6.64 1.93 -23.11
C ALA A 496 6.90 0.97 -24.30
N GLY A 497 7.00 1.49 -25.52
CA GLY A 497 7.29 0.73 -26.74
C GLY A 497 6.07 0.29 -27.53
N LYS A 498 4.92 0.97 -27.40
CA LYS A 498 3.64 0.64 -28.07
C LYS A 498 3.76 0.55 -29.58
N SER A 499 4.20 1.61 -30.24
CA SER A 499 4.39 1.63 -31.70
C SER A 499 5.36 0.54 -32.19
N SER A 500 6.44 0.29 -31.44
CA SER A 500 7.40 -0.80 -31.77
C SER A 500 6.77 -2.19 -31.63
N ALA A 501 5.98 -2.41 -30.58
CA ALA A 501 5.26 -3.66 -30.39
C ALA A 501 4.20 -3.86 -31.47
N GLY A 502 3.45 -2.81 -31.83
CA GLY A 502 2.47 -2.85 -32.93
C GLY A 502 3.10 -3.21 -34.28
N ASN A 503 4.24 -2.60 -34.61
CA ASN A 503 5.01 -2.93 -35.82
C ASN A 503 5.54 -4.37 -35.79
N THR A 504 5.97 -4.86 -34.62
CA THR A 504 6.44 -6.24 -34.47
C THR A 504 5.28 -7.24 -34.62
N ILE A 505 4.12 -6.95 -34.03
CA ILE A 505 2.91 -7.79 -34.14
C ILE A 505 2.45 -7.87 -35.60
N LEU A 506 2.46 -6.76 -36.34
CA LEU A 506 2.07 -6.72 -37.76
C LEU A 506 3.17 -7.20 -38.71
N GLY A 507 4.41 -7.34 -38.24
CA GLY A 507 5.57 -7.74 -39.05
C GLY A 507 6.04 -6.68 -40.08
N ARG A 508 5.55 -5.44 -39.98
CA ARG A 508 5.86 -4.33 -40.91
C ARG A 508 5.77 -2.96 -40.20
N GLU A 509 6.39 -1.94 -40.77
CA GLU A 509 6.41 -0.58 -40.20
C GLU A 509 5.13 0.20 -40.56
N GLU A 510 4.20 0.30 -39.62
CA GLU A 510 2.86 0.88 -39.80
C GLU A 510 2.53 1.98 -38.77
N PHE A 511 3.16 1.89 -37.60
CA PHE A 511 3.09 2.86 -36.52
C PHE A 511 4.36 3.71 -36.50
N GLU A 512 4.20 5.03 -36.59
CA GLU A 512 5.32 5.97 -36.45
C GLU A 512 5.83 5.98 -35.00
N ILE A 513 7.14 5.92 -34.81
CA ILE A 513 7.79 6.01 -33.48
C ILE A 513 7.83 7.48 -33.03
N LYS A 514 6.66 8.09 -32.81
CA LYS A 514 6.49 9.46 -32.29
C LYS A 514 5.46 9.45 -31.18
N ARG A 515 5.36 10.55 -30.43
CA ARG A 515 4.35 10.69 -29.37
C ARG A 515 2.95 10.73 -29.99
N THR A 516 2.17 9.69 -29.74
CA THR A 516 0.77 9.59 -30.19
C THR A 516 -0.15 10.31 -29.20
N ALA A 517 -0.87 11.32 -29.69
CA ALA A 517 -1.87 12.06 -28.90
C ALA A 517 -3.29 11.50 -29.05
N GLN A 518 -3.53 10.68 -30.08
CA GLN A 518 -4.82 10.06 -30.42
C GLN A 518 -4.64 8.56 -30.72
N CYS A 519 -5.72 7.79 -30.66
CA CYS A 519 -5.71 6.37 -31.02
C CYS A 519 -5.39 6.15 -32.50
N VAL A 520 -4.53 5.17 -32.78
CA VAL A 520 -4.15 4.81 -34.16
C VAL A 520 -4.52 3.34 -34.41
N LYS A 521 -5.40 3.11 -35.39
CA LYS A 521 -5.79 1.76 -35.84
C LYS A 521 -4.98 1.34 -37.07
N ARG A 522 -4.49 0.10 -37.09
CA ARG A 522 -3.81 -0.54 -38.22
C ARG A 522 -4.28 -1.99 -38.36
N GLU A 523 -4.28 -2.51 -39.57
CA GLU A 523 -4.69 -3.88 -39.88
C GLU A 523 -3.63 -4.57 -40.76
N GLY A 524 -3.49 -5.88 -40.63
CA GLY A 524 -2.60 -6.69 -41.46
C GLY A 524 -2.89 -8.19 -41.32
N GLU A 525 -2.33 -9.00 -42.23
CA GLU A 525 -2.42 -10.45 -42.14
C GLU A 525 -1.12 -11.01 -41.54
N VAL A 526 -1.23 -11.81 -40.49
CA VAL A 526 -0.09 -12.36 -39.74
C VAL A 526 -0.41 -13.80 -39.37
N ALA A 527 0.48 -14.74 -39.71
CA ALA A 527 0.31 -16.17 -39.46
C ALA A 527 -1.06 -16.72 -39.93
N GLY A 528 -1.55 -16.24 -41.08
CA GLY A 528 -2.82 -16.66 -41.70
C GLY A 528 -4.08 -16.11 -41.02
N ARG A 529 -3.95 -15.11 -40.14
CA ARG A 529 -5.07 -14.47 -39.43
C ARG A 529 -5.11 -12.98 -39.77
N ARG A 530 -6.32 -12.41 -39.85
CA ARG A 530 -6.48 -10.96 -39.99
C ARG A 530 -6.34 -10.30 -38.61
N ILE A 531 -5.34 -9.46 -38.41
CA ILE A 531 -5.06 -8.80 -37.13
C ILE A 531 -5.33 -7.30 -37.24
N THR A 532 -6.15 -6.80 -36.34
CA THR A 532 -6.37 -5.37 -36.09
C THR A 532 -5.62 -4.98 -34.81
N VAL A 533 -4.78 -3.96 -34.89
CA VAL A 533 -4.04 -3.40 -33.75
C VAL A 533 -4.43 -1.93 -33.58
N VAL A 534 -4.88 -1.56 -32.39
CA VAL A 534 -5.18 -0.17 -32.01
C VAL A 534 -4.17 0.28 -30.96
N GLU A 535 -3.37 1.29 -31.27
CA GLU A 535 -2.46 1.94 -30.31
C GLU A 535 -3.19 3.09 -29.60
N ALA A 536 -3.33 3.03 -28.28
CA ALA A 536 -3.85 4.14 -27.48
C ALA A 536 -2.74 5.13 -27.07
N PRO A 537 -3.06 6.40 -26.77
CA PRO A 537 -2.08 7.37 -26.25
C PRO A 537 -1.42 6.92 -24.93
N GLY A 538 -0.17 7.34 -24.72
CA GLY A 538 0.55 7.01 -23.49
C GLY A 538 0.28 7.98 -22.34
N TRP A 539 0.05 7.43 -21.14
CA TRP A 539 -0.03 8.19 -19.89
C TRP A 539 1.36 8.47 -19.27
N LEU A 540 1.43 9.41 -18.33
CA LEU A 540 2.62 9.68 -17.54
C LEU A 540 2.82 8.60 -16.47
N MET A 541 4.06 8.18 -16.24
CA MET A 541 4.36 6.98 -15.44
C MET A 541 4.01 7.12 -13.94
N GLU A 542 4.11 8.33 -13.38
CA GLU A 542 4.00 8.56 -11.92
C GLU A 542 2.94 9.62 -11.55
N THR A 543 2.15 10.09 -12.51
CA THR A 543 1.15 11.14 -12.29
C THR A 543 -0.25 10.54 -12.17
N LEU A 544 -0.91 10.75 -11.01
CA LEU A 544 -2.30 10.30 -10.79
C LEU A 544 -3.35 11.27 -11.36
N ILE A 545 -2.93 12.47 -11.76
CA ILE A 545 -3.75 13.43 -12.50
C ILE A 545 -3.88 12.92 -13.94
N THR A 546 -5.06 12.47 -14.31
CA THR A 546 -5.40 12.08 -15.68
C THR A 546 -6.01 13.30 -16.39
N GLU A 547 -5.44 13.72 -17.52
CA GLU A 547 -6.06 14.72 -18.40
C GLU A 547 -7.38 14.15 -18.97
N SER A 548 -8.47 14.95 -18.99
CA SER A 548 -9.79 14.48 -19.46
C SER A 548 -9.74 13.89 -20.87
N SER A 549 -8.94 14.50 -21.76
CA SER A 549 -8.71 14.02 -23.13
C SER A 549 -8.04 12.64 -23.21
N LEU A 550 -7.20 12.28 -22.24
CA LEU A 550 -6.53 10.98 -22.19
C LEU A 550 -7.51 9.87 -21.75
N LYS A 551 -8.44 10.18 -20.84
CA LYS A 551 -9.51 9.24 -20.45
C LYS A 551 -10.38 8.90 -21.66
N GLU A 552 -10.83 9.92 -22.39
CA GLU A 552 -11.64 9.76 -23.60
C GLU A 552 -10.94 8.88 -24.64
N GLU A 553 -9.64 9.13 -24.90
CA GLU A 553 -8.86 8.32 -25.84
C GLU A 553 -8.68 6.86 -25.39
N ILE A 554 -8.48 6.59 -24.10
CA ILE A 554 -8.39 5.20 -23.60
C ILE A 554 -9.72 4.46 -23.83
N VAL A 555 -10.85 5.12 -23.57
CA VAL A 555 -12.18 4.55 -23.83
C VAL A 555 -12.42 4.34 -25.33
N LEU A 556 -12.09 5.34 -26.16
CA LEU A 556 -12.17 5.27 -27.62
C LEU A 556 -11.35 4.13 -28.20
N SER A 557 -10.17 3.84 -27.64
CA SER A 557 -9.29 2.77 -28.13
C SER A 557 -9.98 1.40 -28.20
N VAL A 558 -10.87 1.11 -27.25
CA VAL A 558 -11.68 -0.11 -27.21
C VAL A 558 -12.77 -0.07 -28.27
N SER A 559 -13.48 1.05 -28.38
CA SER A 559 -14.59 1.24 -29.33
C SER A 559 -14.17 1.14 -30.79
N LEU A 560 -12.89 1.38 -31.10
CA LEU A 560 -12.32 1.20 -32.45
C LEU A 560 -12.24 -0.27 -32.90
N CYS A 561 -12.46 -1.22 -31.98
CA CYS A 561 -12.57 -2.64 -32.24
C CYS A 561 -14.04 -3.07 -32.10
N SER A 562 -14.73 -3.42 -33.19
CA SER A 562 -16.12 -3.94 -33.13
C SER A 562 -16.15 -5.47 -33.30
N PRO A 563 -16.93 -6.23 -32.52
CA PRO A 563 -17.75 -5.85 -31.35
C PRO A 563 -16.97 -5.44 -30.09
N GLY A 564 -15.66 -5.72 -30.05
CA GLY A 564 -14.76 -5.40 -28.95
C GLY A 564 -13.35 -5.96 -29.22
N PRO A 565 -12.30 -5.53 -28.50
CA PRO A 565 -10.99 -6.15 -28.62
C PRO A 565 -10.98 -7.56 -28.00
N HIS A 566 -10.29 -8.49 -28.65
CA HIS A 566 -10.05 -9.83 -28.12
C HIS A 566 -8.98 -9.81 -27.02
N ALA A 567 -8.02 -8.88 -27.08
CA ALA A 567 -6.98 -8.72 -26.09
C ALA A 567 -6.59 -7.25 -25.88
N LEU A 568 -6.31 -6.89 -24.64
CA LEU A 568 -5.63 -5.66 -24.27
C LEU A 568 -4.20 -6.00 -23.85
N LEU A 569 -3.20 -5.45 -24.54
CA LEU A 569 -1.79 -5.65 -24.21
C LEU A 569 -1.30 -4.45 -23.41
N LEU A 570 -0.95 -4.68 -22.15
CA LEU A 570 -0.40 -3.65 -21.27
C LEU A 570 1.12 -3.67 -21.31
N LEU A 571 1.73 -2.66 -21.92
CA LEU A 571 3.17 -2.62 -22.16
C LEU A 571 3.94 -2.08 -20.96
N ILE A 572 4.92 -2.88 -20.51
CA ILE A 572 5.86 -2.53 -19.43
C ILE A 572 7.29 -2.75 -19.92
N ARG A 573 8.16 -1.74 -19.85
CA ARG A 573 9.58 -1.94 -20.20
C ARG A 573 10.35 -2.59 -19.06
N LEU A 574 11.21 -3.54 -19.43
CA LEU A 574 12.07 -4.24 -18.48
C LEU A 574 13.24 -3.41 -17.95
N ASP A 575 13.53 -2.25 -18.54
CA ASP A 575 14.57 -1.34 -18.05
C ASP A 575 14.08 -0.24 -17.13
N THR A 576 12.76 -0.13 -16.94
CA THR A 576 12.17 0.88 -16.05
C THR A 576 11.98 0.34 -14.64
N VAL A 577 12.09 1.23 -13.65
CA VAL A 577 11.73 0.91 -12.26
C VAL A 577 10.20 0.84 -12.17
N PHE A 578 9.67 -0.21 -11.53
CA PHE A 578 8.23 -0.40 -11.36
C PHE A 578 7.87 -0.30 -9.89
N GLU A 579 7.47 0.90 -9.46
CA GLU A 579 7.09 1.19 -8.08
C GLU A 579 5.57 1.09 -7.85
N ASP A 580 5.13 1.19 -6.60
CA ASP A 580 3.70 1.18 -6.26
C ASP A 580 2.95 2.37 -6.88
N SER A 581 3.62 3.52 -7.06
CA SER A 581 3.08 4.67 -7.78
C SER A 581 2.68 4.31 -9.21
N VAL A 582 3.55 3.61 -9.95
CA VAL A 582 3.30 3.14 -11.32
C VAL A 582 2.15 2.15 -11.36
N ARG A 583 2.09 1.22 -10.38
CA ARG A 583 0.97 0.28 -10.23
C ARG A 583 -0.37 1.01 -10.07
N ARG A 584 -0.44 2.00 -9.17
CA ARG A 584 -1.66 2.79 -8.91
C ARG A 584 -2.13 3.55 -10.15
N VAL A 585 -1.18 4.12 -10.91
CA VAL A 585 -1.49 4.81 -12.17
C VAL A 585 -2.07 3.84 -13.18
N ILE A 586 -1.47 2.66 -13.37
CA ILE A 586 -1.97 1.63 -14.27
C ILE A 586 -3.37 1.17 -13.86
N GLU A 587 -3.57 0.88 -12.58
CA GLU A 587 -4.86 0.47 -12.02
C GLU A 587 -5.94 1.52 -12.34
N ARG A 588 -5.69 2.80 -12.04
CA ARG A 588 -6.61 3.90 -12.36
C ARG A 588 -6.98 3.97 -13.85
N HIS A 589 -6.00 3.91 -14.75
CA HIS A 589 -6.26 4.05 -16.19
C HIS A 589 -6.99 2.85 -16.78
N LEU A 590 -6.69 1.62 -16.32
CA LEU A 590 -7.43 0.44 -16.75
C LEU A 590 -8.85 0.42 -16.17
N MET A 591 -9.09 0.99 -14.99
CA MET A 591 -10.44 1.12 -14.41
C MET A 591 -11.39 2.03 -15.19
N PHE A 592 -10.91 2.85 -16.14
CA PHE A 592 -11.81 3.48 -17.12
C PHE A 592 -12.54 2.48 -18.01
N LEU A 593 -11.97 1.27 -18.17
CA LEU A 593 -12.48 0.18 -19.01
C LEU A 593 -13.23 -0.88 -18.18
N THR A 594 -13.74 -0.54 -16.99
CA THR A 594 -14.41 -1.45 -16.03
C THR A 594 -13.50 -2.52 -15.39
N GLU A 595 -13.96 -3.15 -14.31
CA GLU A 595 -13.20 -4.22 -13.65
C GLU A 595 -12.97 -5.45 -14.55
N GLN A 596 -13.84 -5.67 -15.55
CA GLN A 596 -13.72 -6.81 -16.47
C GLN A 596 -12.49 -6.73 -17.37
N VAL A 597 -11.89 -5.55 -17.56
CA VAL A 597 -10.70 -5.35 -18.40
C VAL A 597 -9.56 -6.30 -18.04
N TRP A 598 -9.41 -6.62 -16.75
CA TRP A 598 -8.35 -7.51 -16.26
C TRP A 598 -8.50 -8.90 -16.86
N ARG A 599 -9.72 -9.40 -17.14
CA ARG A 599 -9.97 -10.72 -17.74
C ARG A 599 -9.54 -10.81 -19.20
N HIS A 600 -9.31 -9.69 -19.88
CA HIS A 600 -8.86 -9.63 -21.28
C HIS A 600 -7.47 -9.00 -21.44
N THR A 601 -6.76 -8.73 -20.34
CA THR A 601 -5.43 -8.08 -20.35
C THR A 601 -4.28 -9.08 -20.26
N ILE A 602 -3.24 -8.88 -21.08
CA ILE A 602 -1.93 -9.58 -21.01
C ILE A 602 -0.84 -8.53 -20.80
N VAL A 603 0.07 -8.75 -19.83
CA VAL A 603 1.23 -7.87 -19.62
C VAL A 603 2.29 -8.15 -20.69
N LEU A 604 2.60 -7.17 -21.53
CA LEU A 604 3.59 -7.28 -22.59
C LEU A 604 4.90 -6.60 -22.17
N PHE A 605 5.91 -7.39 -21.82
CA PHE A 605 7.22 -6.88 -21.47
C PHE A 605 8.03 -6.50 -22.71
N THR A 606 8.45 -5.25 -22.79
CA THR A 606 9.32 -4.74 -23.87
C THR A 606 10.77 -4.66 -23.42
N CYS A 607 11.71 -4.61 -24.39
CA CYS A 607 13.15 -4.70 -24.17
C CYS A 607 13.60 -6.06 -23.58
N GLY A 608 13.03 -7.15 -24.08
CA GLY A 608 13.36 -8.52 -23.66
C GLY A 608 14.84 -8.90 -23.76
N ASP A 609 15.59 -8.24 -24.65
CA ASP A 609 17.05 -8.36 -24.78
C ASP A 609 17.80 -8.04 -23.46
N ARG A 610 17.23 -7.16 -22.63
CA ARG A 610 17.83 -6.76 -21.35
C ARG A 610 17.75 -7.79 -20.25
N LEU A 611 17.01 -8.87 -20.46
CA LEU A 611 16.97 -9.98 -19.51
C LEU A 611 18.30 -10.73 -19.44
N GLN A 612 19.12 -10.71 -20.49
CA GLN A 612 20.45 -11.37 -20.53
C GLN A 612 20.44 -12.83 -20.02
N GLY A 613 19.34 -13.57 -20.26
CA GLY A 613 19.16 -14.94 -19.77
C GLY A 613 18.46 -15.07 -18.40
N THR A 614 18.15 -13.96 -17.74
CA THR A 614 17.30 -13.89 -16.54
C THR A 614 15.83 -14.13 -16.93
N PRO A 615 15.09 -15.02 -16.27
CA PRO A 615 13.67 -15.22 -16.56
C PRO A 615 12.86 -14.00 -16.17
N VAL A 616 11.77 -13.73 -16.89
CA VAL A 616 10.92 -12.59 -16.56
C VAL A 616 10.32 -12.71 -15.17
N GLU A 617 10.12 -13.92 -14.67
CA GLU A 617 9.50 -14.17 -13.36
C GLU A 617 10.49 -13.87 -12.24
N GLN A 618 11.76 -14.20 -12.43
CA GLN A 618 12.82 -13.77 -11.51
C GLN A 618 12.98 -12.24 -11.57
N PHE A 619 12.82 -11.65 -12.75
CA PHE A 619 12.84 -10.20 -12.92
C PHE A 619 11.65 -9.53 -12.19
N THR A 620 10.41 -9.98 -12.40
CA THR A 620 9.22 -9.43 -11.73
C THR A 620 9.30 -9.60 -10.22
N GLU A 621 9.86 -10.71 -9.74
CA GLU A 621 10.11 -10.93 -8.32
C GLU A 621 11.17 -9.98 -7.76
N SER A 622 12.28 -9.77 -8.49
CA SER A 622 13.37 -8.85 -8.09
C SER A 622 12.96 -7.38 -8.08
N LYS A 623 11.93 -7.00 -8.85
CA LYS A 623 11.45 -5.62 -8.97
C LYS A 623 10.40 -5.23 -7.91
N GLY A 624 9.94 -6.19 -7.11
CA GLY A 624 9.11 -5.95 -5.92
C GLY A 624 7.62 -6.25 -6.09
N LYS A 625 6.89 -6.17 -4.96
CA LYS A 625 5.45 -6.50 -4.84
C LYS A 625 4.54 -5.80 -5.88
N PRO A 626 4.77 -4.53 -6.27
CA PRO A 626 3.85 -3.85 -7.19
C PRO A 626 3.77 -4.49 -8.58
N LEU A 627 4.90 -4.92 -9.14
CA LEU A 627 4.93 -5.58 -10.46
C LEU A 627 4.38 -7.00 -10.37
N GLN A 628 4.67 -7.72 -9.28
CA GLN A 628 4.08 -9.03 -9.00
C GLN A 628 2.55 -8.94 -8.95
N TRP A 629 2.02 -7.96 -8.20
CA TRP A 629 0.59 -7.71 -8.13
C TRP A 629 -0.02 -7.47 -9.51
N LEU A 630 0.63 -6.68 -10.38
CA LEU A 630 0.10 -6.38 -11.71
C LEU A 630 -0.03 -7.66 -12.56
N VAL A 631 1.01 -8.49 -12.55
CA VAL A 631 1.02 -9.76 -13.29
C VAL A 631 -0.02 -10.72 -12.71
N GLU A 632 -0.16 -10.78 -11.39
CA GLU A 632 -1.17 -11.60 -10.70
C GLU A 632 -2.60 -11.11 -10.98
N LYS A 633 -2.85 -9.80 -10.97
CA LYS A 633 -4.14 -9.18 -11.32
C LYS A 633 -4.54 -9.50 -12.76
N CYS A 634 -3.56 -9.62 -13.66
CA CYS A 634 -3.75 -10.13 -15.02
C CYS A 634 -3.80 -11.66 -15.10
N GLY A 635 -3.97 -12.40 -14.00
CA GLY A 635 -4.08 -13.87 -14.02
C GLY A 635 -2.80 -14.59 -14.43
N ASN A 636 -1.63 -14.00 -14.12
CA ASN A 636 -0.29 -14.47 -14.54
C ASN A 636 -0.08 -14.53 -16.06
N ARG A 637 -0.88 -13.79 -16.86
CA ARG A 637 -0.68 -13.69 -18.30
C ARG A 637 0.31 -12.60 -18.64
N TYR A 638 1.46 -12.99 -19.18
CA TYR A 638 2.44 -12.08 -19.74
C TYR A 638 3.16 -12.68 -20.94
N HIS A 639 3.78 -11.83 -21.74
CA HIS A 639 4.63 -12.21 -22.86
C HIS A 639 5.82 -11.24 -22.96
N VAL A 640 6.97 -11.73 -23.40
CA VAL A 640 8.19 -10.92 -23.54
C VAL A 640 8.49 -10.74 -25.01
N LEU A 641 8.56 -9.49 -25.44
CA LEU A 641 8.77 -9.15 -26.85
C LEU A 641 10.14 -8.49 -27.03
N ASN A 642 10.98 -9.10 -27.87
CA ASN A 642 12.30 -8.57 -28.19
C ASN A 642 12.22 -7.70 -29.46
N ASN A 643 11.96 -6.41 -29.26
CA ASN A 643 11.85 -5.41 -30.32
C ASN A 643 13.12 -5.25 -31.19
N MET A 644 14.27 -5.79 -30.77
CA MET A 644 15.54 -5.73 -31.51
C MET A 644 15.70 -6.88 -32.52
N ASN A 645 14.89 -7.94 -32.43
CA ASN A 645 14.95 -9.10 -33.33
C ASN A 645 13.61 -9.30 -34.07
N ARG A 646 13.26 -8.33 -34.91
CA ARG A 646 11.97 -8.30 -35.66
C ARG A 646 11.80 -9.46 -36.66
N SER A 647 12.89 -10.12 -37.05
CA SER A 647 12.87 -11.28 -37.95
C SER A 647 12.34 -12.56 -37.30
N ASP A 648 12.24 -12.60 -35.97
CA ASP A 648 11.80 -13.79 -35.24
C ASP A 648 10.27 -13.84 -35.14
N THR A 649 9.64 -14.47 -36.13
CA THR A 649 8.19 -14.64 -36.20
C THR A 649 7.63 -15.60 -35.14
N THR A 650 8.48 -16.32 -34.39
CA THR A 650 8.04 -17.25 -33.35
C THR A 650 7.45 -16.52 -32.14
N GLN A 651 8.02 -15.36 -31.78
CA GLN A 651 7.58 -14.52 -30.65
C GLN A 651 6.13 -14.07 -30.84
N VAL A 652 5.81 -13.60 -32.05
CA VAL A 652 4.46 -13.17 -32.41
C VAL A 652 3.51 -14.36 -32.42
N THR A 653 3.93 -15.51 -32.95
CA THR A 653 3.10 -16.72 -32.98
C THR A 653 2.73 -17.18 -31.56
N GLU A 654 3.70 -17.22 -30.63
CA GLU A 654 3.48 -17.55 -29.23
C GLU A 654 2.58 -16.53 -28.51
N LEU A 655 2.70 -15.24 -28.83
CA LEU A 655 1.80 -14.21 -28.30
C LEU A 655 0.35 -14.43 -28.77
N LEU A 656 0.13 -14.76 -30.05
CA LEU A 656 -1.20 -15.03 -30.59
C LEU A 656 -1.81 -16.28 -29.96
N GLU A 657 -1.03 -17.33 -29.72
CA GLU A 657 -1.50 -18.52 -29.00
C GLU A 657 -1.96 -18.20 -27.57
N LYS A 658 -1.21 -17.36 -26.84
CA LYS A 658 -1.63 -16.90 -25.50
C LYS A 658 -2.92 -16.08 -25.54
N ILE A 659 -3.11 -15.26 -26.58
CA ILE A 659 -4.36 -14.52 -26.78
C ILE A 659 -5.52 -15.48 -27.03
N GLU A 660 -5.34 -16.50 -27.88
CA GLU A 660 -6.38 -17.50 -28.16
C GLU A 660 -6.76 -18.31 -26.91
N GLU A 661 -5.77 -18.74 -26.13
CA GLU A 661 -5.99 -19.44 -24.85
C GLU A 661 -6.79 -18.57 -23.87
N MET A 662 -6.46 -17.27 -23.80
CA MET A 662 -7.18 -16.31 -22.98
C MET A 662 -8.62 -16.10 -23.46
N VAL A 663 -8.83 -15.94 -24.77
CA VAL A 663 -10.17 -15.77 -25.35
C VAL A 663 -11.01 -17.03 -25.11
N ALA A 664 -10.41 -18.22 -25.21
CA ALA A 664 -11.07 -19.48 -24.89
C ALA A 664 -11.47 -19.58 -23.42
N ALA A 665 -10.61 -19.14 -22.50
CA ALA A 665 -10.92 -19.07 -21.08
C ALA A 665 -12.06 -18.09 -20.75
N ASN A 666 -12.31 -17.11 -21.62
CA ASN A 666 -13.45 -16.18 -21.54
C ASN A 666 -14.64 -16.61 -22.42
N SER A 667 -14.79 -17.93 -22.65
CA SER A 667 -15.89 -18.51 -23.44
C SER A 667 -15.99 -18.00 -24.89
N GLY A 668 -14.91 -17.45 -25.43
CA GLY A 668 -14.87 -16.86 -26.78
C GLY A 668 -15.35 -15.42 -26.88
N HIS A 669 -15.72 -14.77 -25.76
CA HIS A 669 -16.18 -13.38 -25.77
C HIS A 669 -15.01 -12.40 -25.89
N CYS A 670 -15.14 -11.41 -26.76
CA CYS A 670 -14.29 -10.22 -26.76
C CYS A 670 -14.65 -9.32 -25.56
N PHE A 671 -13.76 -8.40 -25.23
CA PHE A 671 -14.02 -7.40 -24.21
C PHE A 671 -15.09 -6.42 -24.71
N GLU A 672 -16.23 -6.36 -24.03
CA GLU A 672 -17.34 -5.45 -24.35
C GLU A 672 -17.43 -4.36 -23.28
N MET A 673 -17.44 -3.11 -23.72
CA MET A 673 -17.78 -1.98 -22.87
C MET A 673 -19.32 -1.98 -22.71
N GLY A 674 -19.85 -2.04 -21.48
CA GLY A 674 -21.29 -2.07 -21.25
C GLY A 674 -22.00 -0.92 -21.97
N ARG A 675 -22.97 -1.22 -22.85
CA ARG A 675 -23.63 -0.26 -23.76
C ARG A 675 -24.28 0.97 -23.08
N LYS A 676 -24.42 0.98 -21.75
CA LYS A 676 -24.98 2.13 -21.01
C LYS A 676 -24.11 3.38 -21.03
N ILE A 677 -22.79 3.29 -21.20
CA ILE A 677 -21.89 4.46 -21.02
C ILE A 677 -21.65 5.22 -22.34
N VAL A 678 -21.88 4.62 -23.51
CA VAL A 678 -21.59 5.27 -24.81
C VAL A 678 -22.83 5.89 -25.45
N GLN A 679 -24.04 5.43 -25.11
CA GLN A 679 -25.28 6.05 -25.59
C GLN A 679 -25.71 7.25 -24.73
N GLU A 680 -25.40 7.27 -23.44
CA GLU A 680 -25.73 8.40 -22.56
C GLU A 680 -25.05 9.70 -23.04
N ASP A 681 -23.80 9.69 -23.53
CA ASP A 681 -23.14 10.94 -23.99
C ASP A 681 -23.62 11.45 -25.36
N GLU A 682 -24.03 10.57 -26.29
CA GLU A 682 -24.55 10.97 -27.60
C GLU A 682 -26.05 11.33 -27.57
N GLU A 683 -26.85 10.68 -26.71
CA GLU A 683 -28.25 11.08 -26.46
C GLU A 683 -28.31 12.34 -25.62
N THR A 684 -27.44 12.54 -24.62
CA THR A 684 -27.41 13.80 -23.83
C THR A 684 -27.04 15.01 -24.70
N SER A 685 -26.14 14.85 -25.69
CA SER A 685 -25.78 15.96 -26.60
C SER A 685 -26.86 16.31 -27.64
N ARG A 686 -27.75 15.37 -28.00
CA ARG A 686 -28.92 15.65 -28.87
C ARG A 686 -30.13 16.10 -28.05
N GLU A 687 -30.30 15.57 -26.85
CA GLU A 687 -31.33 15.99 -25.91
C GLU A 687 -31.07 17.38 -25.34
N ASP A 688 -29.82 17.81 -25.13
CA ASP A 688 -29.52 19.17 -24.68
C ASP A 688 -29.79 20.23 -25.76
N ALA A 689 -29.66 19.86 -27.04
CA ALA A 689 -30.00 20.71 -28.17
C ALA A 689 -31.53 20.83 -28.40
N GLU A 690 -32.30 19.77 -28.11
CA GLU A 690 -33.77 19.78 -28.18
C GLU A 690 -34.44 20.30 -26.89
N LYS A 691 -33.84 20.09 -25.71
CA LYS A 691 -34.30 20.63 -24.41
C LYS A 691 -34.19 22.15 -24.33
N SER A 692 -33.28 22.78 -25.09
CA SER A 692 -33.21 24.25 -25.18
C SER A 692 -34.40 24.89 -25.93
N HIS A 693 -35.19 24.12 -26.70
CA HIS A 693 -36.35 24.67 -27.43
C HIS A 693 -37.70 24.36 -26.74
N ASN A 694 -37.81 23.26 -25.99
CA ASN A 694 -39.08 22.82 -25.39
C ASN A 694 -39.24 23.09 -23.88
N GLN A 695 -38.24 23.64 -23.18
CA GLN A 695 -38.35 23.96 -21.73
C GLN A 695 -39.27 25.15 -21.38
N LYS A 696 -40.04 25.68 -22.34
CA LYS A 696 -41.01 26.76 -22.10
C LYS A 696 -42.47 26.29 -22.05
N THR A 697 -42.76 25.00 -22.18
CA THR A 697 -44.16 24.53 -22.18
C THR A 697 -44.22 23.08 -21.70
N LEU A 698 -44.98 22.82 -20.62
CA LEU A 698 -45.36 21.50 -20.08
C LEU A 698 -44.43 20.89 -18.99
N LEU A 699 -44.38 21.53 -17.81
CA LEU A 699 -44.20 20.84 -16.53
C LEU A 699 -45.59 20.34 -16.06
N GLY A 700 -45.97 19.15 -16.53
CA GLY A 700 -47.22 18.50 -16.14
C GLY A 700 -47.19 16.98 -16.33
N HIS A 701 -46.91 16.27 -15.23
CA HIS A 701 -47.35 14.91 -14.88
C HIS A 701 -46.78 13.69 -15.65
N CYS A 702 -45.80 13.01 -15.04
CA CYS A 702 -45.92 11.70 -14.34
C CYS A 702 -44.64 10.84 -14.45
N GLU A 703 -43.80 10.82 -13.41
CA GLU A 703 -43.30 9.57 -12.81
C GLU A 703 -43.95 9.48 -11.43
N GLU A 704 -44.92 8.59 -11.31
CA GLU A 704 -45.53 8.20 -10.05
C GLU A 704 -45.33 6.68 -9.98
N ASN A 705 -44.65 6.21 -8.94
CA ASN A 705 -45.22 5.28 -7.96
C ASN A 705 -44.11 4.66 -7.09
N LEU A 706 -43.82 5.32 -5.95
CA LEU A 706 -43.93 4.76 -4.58
C LEU A 706 -43.08 5.45 -3.47
N TRP A 707 -42.23 6.45 -3.76
CA TRP A 707 -41.32 7.03 -2.73
C TRP A 707 -41.11 8.56 -2.76
N THR A 708 -42.11 9.34 -3.20
CA THR A 708 -41.99 10.82 -3.33
C THR A 708 -42.82 11.63 -2.32
N ASP A 709 -43.57 10.99 -1.43
CA ASP A 709 -44.70 11.66 -0.75
C ASP A 709 -44.42 12.03 0.71
N ALA A 710 -43.15 11.99 1.16
CA ALA A 710 -42.80 12.39 2.52
C ALA A 710 -42.58 13.91 2.62
N GLU A 711 -43.41 14.59 3.41
CA GLU A 711 -43.30 16.02 3.65
C GLU A 711 -42.13 16.35 4.60
N GLY A 712 -41.17 17.14 4.13
CA GLY A 712 -39.98 17.48 4.91
C GLY A 712 -40.23 18.61 5.92
N PHE A 713 -40.06 18.35 7.22
CA PHE A 713 -40.24 19.32 8.31
C PHE A 713 -38.94 19.61 9.09
N VAL A 714 -38.93 20.73 9.82
CA VAL A 714 -37.89 21.05 10.81
C VAL A 714 -38.56 21.06 12.19
N PRO A 715 -38.15 20.22 13.16
CA PRO A 715 -38.77 20.19 14.49
C PRO A 715 -38.45 21.47 15.28
N GLU A 716 -39.38 21.85 16.16
CA GLU A 716 -39.15 22.84 17.21
C GLU A 716 -38.19 22.25 18.26
N MET A 717 -37.13 22.97 18.59
CA MET A 717 -36.12 22.55 19.58
C MET A 717 -36.48 23.13 20.95
N ILE A 718 -36.79 22.27 21.91
CA ILE A 718 -37.10 22.66 23.29
C ILE A 718 -35.90 22.34 24.18
N GLU A 719 -35.28 23.38 24.76
CA GLU A 719 -34.19 23.22 25.72
C GLU A 719 -34.69 22.56 27.02
N HIS A 720 -34.25 21.33 27.29
CA HIS A 720 -34.60 20.63 28.52
C HIS A 720 -33.37 20.04 29.23
N LYS A 721 -32.79 20.84 30.15
CA LYS A 721 -31.86 20.51 31.26
C LYS A 721 -30.69 19.53 31.06
N LYS A 722 -30.48 18.90 29.89
CA LYS A 722 -29.29 18.12 29.49
C LYS A 722 -29.32 17.59 28.05
N HIS A 723 -30.48 17.48 27.39
CA HIS A 723 -30.61 17.03 26.00
C HIS A 723 -31.61 17.89 25.22
N ASN A 724 -31.46 17.94 23.90
CA ASN A 724 -32.38 18.63 23.00
C ASN A 724 -33.65 17.78 22.80
N LEU A 725 -34.82 18.33 23.15
CA LEU A 725 -36.10 17.71 22.84
C LEU A 725 -36.61 18.28 21.51
N HIS A 726 -36.89 17.40 20.55
CA HIS A 726 -37.48 17.76 19.26
C HIS A 726 -38.99 17.61 19.32
N ARG A 727 -39.71 18.65 18.88
CA ARG A 727 -41.17 18.67 18.81
C ARG A 727 -41.64 18.86 17.38
N PHE A 728 -42.57 18.02 16.93
CA PHE A 728 -43.19 18.11 15.62
C PHE A 728 -44.72 18.10 15.75
N GLN A 729 -45.35 19.19 15.32
CA GLN A 729 -46.81 19.25 15.20
C GLN A 729 -47.21 18.78 13.80
N CYS A 730 -47.70 17.55 13.72
CA CYS A 730 -48.20 16.94 12.51
C CYS A 730 -49.60 17.49 12.18
N PRO A 731 -49.83 18.11 11.01
CA PRO A 731 -51.11 18.73 10.68
C PRO A 731 -52.18 17.75 10.17
N HIS A 732 -51.81 16.60 9.60
CA HIS A 732 -52.72 15.62 8.99
C HIS A 732 -52.04 14.25 8.84
N ALA A 733 -52.82 13.23 8.43
CA ALA A 733 -52.27 11.92 8.09
C ALA A 733 -51.27 12.01 6.93
N GLY A 734 -50.19 11.23 6.96
CA GLY A 734 -49.16 11.24 5.92
C GLY A 734 -47.77 10.87 6.44
N ARG A 735 -46.78 10.86 5.54
CA ARG A 735 -45.37 10.62 5.87
C ARG A 735 -44.64 11.94 6.02
N PHE A 736 -43.85 12.08 7.08
CA PHE A 736 -43.13 13.32 7.38
C PHE A 736 -41.67 13.04 7.72
N GLN A 737 -40.75 13.65 6.98
CA GLN A 737 -39.31 13.46 7.17
C GLN A 737 -38.68 14.64 7.92
N CYS A 738 -38.00 14.35 9.02
CA CYS A 738 -37.25 15.35 9.77
C CYS A 738 -35.96 15.73 9.04
N ARG A 739 -35.77 17.02 8.74
CA ARG A 739 -34.54 17.53 8.07
C ARG A 739 -33.29 17.55 8.96
N LEU A 740 -33.43 17.35 10.28
CA LEU A 740 -32.30 17.37 11.23
C LEU A 740 -31.77 15.97 11.52
N THR A 741 -32.66 14.99 11.68
CA THR A 741 -32.32 13.63 12.09
C THR A 741 -32.55 12.59 11.00
N ASN A 742 -33.20 12.96 9.89
CA ASN A 742 -33.66 12.07 8.82
C ASN A 742 -34.64 10.98 9.27
N LEU A 743 -35.18 11.01 10.49
CA LEU A 743 -36.30 10.15 10.86
C LEU A 743 -37.54 10.46 10.02
N VAL A 744 -38.26 9.41 9.60
CA VAL A 744 -39.59 9.57 8.97
C VAL A 744 -40.66 8.99 9.88
N PHE A 745 -41.73 9.77 10.07
CA PHE A 745 -42.91 9.40 10.83
C PHE A 745 -44.08 9.23 9.86
N GLU A 746 -44.72 8.06 9.86
CA GLU A 746 -45.96 7.83 9.12
C GLU A 746 -47.16 7.94 10.09
N MET A 747 -47.86 9.06 9.99
CA MET A 747 -48.90 9.48 10.93
C MET A 747 -50.29 9.07 10.42
N GLU A 748 -51.12 8.53 11.31
CA GLU A 748 -52.53 8.19 10.99
C GLU A 748 -53.42 9.44 10.89
N GLY A 749 -53.01 10.55 11.50
CA GLY A 749 -53.79 11.78 11.57
C GLY A 749 -52.99 12.94 12.14
N LYS A 750 -53.68 14.04 12.46
CA LYS A 750 -53.10 15.19 13.16
C LYS A 750 -52.59 14.74 14.54
N GLY A 751 -51.41 15.20 14.92
CA GLY A 751 -50.81 14.82 16.20
C GLY A 751 -49.56 15.59 16.59
N GLU A 752 -49.03 15.34 17.78
CA GLU A 752 -47.79 15.95 18.27
C GLU A 752 -46.76 14.88 18.61
N VAL A 753 -45.68 14.81 17.83
CA VAL A 753 -44.56 13.90 18.08
C VAL A 753 -43.48 14.63 18.89
N LEU A 754 -43.10 14.06 20.03
CA LEU A 754 -41.94 14.47 20.80
C LEU A 754 -40.88 13.39 20.69
N TYR A 755 -39.65 13.77 20.37
CA TYR A 755 -38.56 12.80 20.43
C TYR A 755 -37.25 13.44 20.84
N ARG A 756 -36.37 12.64 21.43
CA ARG A 756 -35.00 13.04 21.77
C ARG A 756 -34.02 11.96 21.35
N ILE A 757 -32.78 12.37 21.10
CA ILE A 757 -31.69 11.45 20.86
C ILE A 757 -31.08 11.09 22.22
N ASP A 758 -31.19 9.82 22.58
CA ASP A 758 -30.63 9.25 23.79
C ASP A 758 -29.34 8.48 23.47
N SER A 759 -28.72 7.89 24.49
CA SER A 759 -27.42 7.27 24.40
C SER A 759 -27.44 5.79 24.80
N TRP A 760 -26.62 5.01 24.09
CA TRP A 760 -26.35 3.62 24.46
C TRP A 760 -25.51 3.57 25.74
N ASP A 761 -26.16 3.57 26.92
CA ASP A 761 -25.47 3.35 28.19
C ASP A 761 -25.04 1.87 28.32
N THR A 762 -24.05 1.63 29.18
CA THR A 762 -23.47 0.32 29.51
C THR A 762 -24.54 -0.73 29.83
N ASN A 763 -25.58 -0.37 30.59
CA ASN A 763 -26.65 -1.31 30.97
C ASN A 763 -27.59 -1.69 29.80
N LEU A 764 -27.84 -0.78 28.85
CA LEU A 764 -28.69 -1.03 27.66
C LEU A 764 -27.95 -1.84 26.60
N SER A 765 -26.62 -1.69 26.55
CA SER A 765 -25.75 -2.38 25.60
C SER A 765 -25.50 -3.85 25.96
N ASP A 766 -25.51 -4.18 27.26
CA ASP A 766 -25.23 -5.54 27.77
C ASP A 766 -26.34 -6.55 27.42
N GLY A 767 -27.57 -6.09 27.14
CA GLY A 767 -28.71 -6.93 26.75
C GLY A 767 -28.73 -7.41 25.29
N LEU A 768 -27.86 -6.86 24.42
CA LEU A 768 -27.91 -7.06 22.97
C LEU A 768 -27.21 -8.35 22.46
N GLY A 769 -26.52 -9.09 23.33
CA GLY A 769 -25.87 -10.35 22.98
C GLY A 769 -24.79 -10.20 21.88
N GLN A 770 -25.03 -10.78 20.70
CA GLN A 770 -24.12 -10.70 19.53
C GLN A 770 -24.43 -9.51 18.60
N MET A 771 -25.40 -8.67 18.93
CA MET A 771 -25.76 -7.48 18.16
C MET A 771 -25.00 -6.25 18.68
N LYS A 772 -24.73 -5.28 17.80
CA LYS A 772 -24.13 -3.99 18.16
C LYS A 772 -24.96 -2.82 17.64
N PRO A 773 -24.90 -1.65 18.30
CA PRO A 773 -25.50 -0.42 17.79
C PRO A 773 -25.09 -0.11 16.35
N ALA A 774 -26.07 0.24 15.53
CA ALA A 774 -25.94 0.65 14.13
C ALA A 774 -26.53 2.05 13.85
N GLY A 775 -27.03 2.74 14.88
CA GLY A 775 -27.54 4.11 14.81
C GLY A 775 -27.72 4.74 16.20
N PRO A 776 -28.13 6.02 16.25
CA PRO A 776 -28.53 6.68 17.49
C PRO A 776 -29.73 6.00 18.15
N LEU A 777 -29.90 6.22 19.45
CA LEU A 777 -31.07 5.81 20.21
C LEU A 777 -32.08 6.97 20.18
N TYR A 778 -33.35 6.67 19.94
CA TYR A 778 -34.42 7.66 19.87
C TYR A 778 -35.51 7.32 20.87
N ASP A 779 -35.73 8.22 21.81
CA ASP A 779 -36.88 8.15 22.71
C ASP A 779 -38.00 8.96 22.08
N ILE A 780 -39.05 8.28 21.62
CA ILE A 780 -40.11 8.82 20.78
C ILE A 780 -41.44 8.65 21.51
N ASP A 781 -42.19 9.73 21.60
CA ASP A 781 -43.52 9.81 22.19
C ASP A 781 -44.46 10.59 21.26
N CYS A 782 -45.77 10.35 21.36
CA CYS A 782 -46.77 11.00 20.52
C CYS A 782 -48.02 11.35 21.32
N PHE A 783 -48.33 12.64 21.40
CA PHE A 783 -49.50 13.20 22.07
C PHE A 783 -50.55 13.61 21.03
N GLU A 784 -51.73 13.00 21.09
CA GLU A 784 -52.78 13.12 20.07
C GLU A 784 -52.35 12.52 18.71
N GLY A 785 -53.14 11.60 18.14
CA GLY A 785 -52.76 10.87 16.92
C GLY A 785 -51.89 9.62 17.18
N SER A 786 -51.76 8.76 16.17
CA SER A 786 -50.99 7.51 16.23
C SER A 786 -49.92 7.47 15.12
N ILE A 787 -48.75 6.92 15.45
CA ILE A 787 -47.68 6.63 14.48
C ILE A 787 -47.86 5.18 14.04
N ASN A 788 -48.07 4.97 12.73
CA ASN A 788 -48.23 3.62 12.16
C ASN A 788 -46.87 2.98 11.86
N TYR A 789 -45.95 3.75 11.28
CA TYR A 789 -44.63 3.27 10.88
C TYR A 789 -43.54 4.28 11.22
N LEU A 790 -42.38 3.76 11.63
CA LEU A 790 -41.14 4.53 11.80
C LEU A 790 -40.09 4.07 10.79
N TYR A 791 -39.40 5.06 10.23
CA TYR A 791 -38.31 4.83 9.29
C TYR A 791 -37.03 5.37 9.92
N PHE A 792 -36.12 4.46 10.29
CA PHE A 792 -34.86 4.79 10.94
C PHE A 792 -33.73 4.91 9.91
N PRO A 793 -33.00 6.03 9.86
CA PRO A 793 -31.89 6.19 8.93
C PRO A 793 -30.71 5.29 9.29
N HIS A 794 -30.19 4.55 8.32
CA HIS A 794 -28.98 3.74 8.47
C HIS A 794 -27.87 4.20 7.53
N CYS A 795 -26.66 3.73 7.80
CA CYS A 795 -25.47 4.02 6.99
C CYS A 795 -24.84 2.77 6.34
N GLU A 796 -25.48 1.60 6.42
CA GLU A 796 -24.97 0.39 5.76
C GLU A 796 -25.07 0.48 4.23
N ILE A 797 -24.00 0.09 3.53
CA ILE A 797 -23.98 -0.04 2.07
C ILE A 797 -24.40 -1.47 1.72
N LEU A 798 -25.62 -1.62 1.20
CA LEU A 798 -26.19 -2.94 0.91
C LEU A 798 -25.47 -3.60 -0.29
N THR A 799 -24.90 -4.80 -0.07
CA THR A 799 -24.31 -5.66 -1.11
C THR A 799 -25.01 -7.02 -1.11
N GLU A 800 -24.90 -7.80 -2.19
CA GLU A 800 -25.64 -9.07 -2.38
C GLU A 800 -25.43 -10.13 -1.25
N SER A 801 -24.47 -9.93 -0.34
CA SER A 801 -24.37 -10.66 0.93
C SER A 801 -25.00 -9.86 2.08
N GLN A 802 -26.17 -10.31 2.51
CA GLN A 802 -27.11 -9.68 3.45
C GLN A 802 -26.46 -9.09 4.73
N THR A 803 -26.59 -7.78 4.92
CA THR A 803 -26.46 -7.09 6.22
C THR A 803 -27.76 -7.31 7.00
N GLU A 804 -27.70 -8.00 8.14
CA GLU A 804 -28.88 -8.16 9.01
C GLU A 804 -29.00 -6.95 9.96
N LEU A 805 -29.88 -6.00 9.60
CA LEU A 805 -30.30 -4.87 10.44
C LEU A 805 -31.58 -5.24 11.21
N ALA A 806 -31.71 -4.75 12.44
CA ALA A 806 -32.92 -4.87 13.25
C ALA A 806 -33.09 -3.62 14.14
N VAL A 807 -34.26 -3.48 14.79
CA VAL A 807 -34.53 -2.39 15.74
C VAL A 807 -34.67 -2.97 17.14
N ALA A 808 -33.87 -2.47 18.07
CA ALA A 808 -34.06 -2.68 19.50
C ALA A 808 -35.14 -1.71 20.00
N HIS A 809 -36.15 -2.23 20.68
CA HIS A 809 -37.21 -1.47 21.32
C HIS A 809 -37.19 -1.75 22.82
N PHE A 810 -37.14 -0.70 23.64
CA PHE A 810 -37.07 -0.81 25.09
C PHE A 810 -38.36 -0.29 25.72
N THR A 811 -39.13 -1.15 26.38
CA THR A 811 -40.41 -0.82 27.05
C THR A 811 -40.39 -1.30 28.50
N ASP A 812 -40.69 -0.42 29.46
CA ASP A 812 -40.84 -0.76 30.90
C ASP A 812 -39.76 -1.71 31.49
N GLY A 813 -38.51 -1.56 31.02
CA GLY A 813 -37.36 -2.36 31.48
C GLY A 813 -37.11 -3.67 30.72
N ASN A 814 -37.90 -3.98 29.69
CA ASN A 814 -37.68 -5.10 28.77
C ASN A 814 -37.09 -4.63 27.45
N LEU A 815 -36.30 -5.49 26.81
CA LEU A 815 -35.74 -5.30 25.47
C LEU A 815 -36.43 -6.27 24.51
N GLU A 816 -37.05 -5.73 23.47
CA GLU A 816 -37.58 -6.47 22.33
C GLU A 816 -36.75 -6.17 21.07
N ILE A 817 -36.51 -7.19 20.25
CA ILE A 817 -35.84 -7.03 18.95
C ILE A 817 -36.91 -7.15 17.87
N ILE A 818 -37.19 -6.04 17.20
CA ILE A 818 -38.15 -5.93 16.12
C ILE A 818 -37.42 -6.20 14.80
N GLU A 819 -37.90 -7.17 14.04
CA GLU A 819 -37.43 -7.42 12.68
C GLU A 819 -38.00 -6.37 11.72
N PRO A 820 -37.19 -5.80 10.80
CA PRO A 820 -37.68 -4.81 9.86
C PRO A 820 -38.75 -5.37 8.92
N LEU A 821 -39.75 -4.55 8.62
CA LEU A 821 -40.68 -4.83 7.52
C LEU A 821 -39.96 -4.72 6.17
N GLU A 822 -39.12 -3.70 6.04
CA GLU A 822 -38.33 -3.43 4.85
C GLU A 822 -37.05 -2.68 5.23
N VAL A 823 -35.97 -2.97 4.51
CA VAL A 823 -34.70 -2.25 4.60
C VAL A 823 -34.41 -1.68 3.22
N THR A 824 -34.48 -0.36 3.11
CA THR A 824 -34.17 0.39 1.87
C THR A 824 -32.68 0.70 1.81
N ASN A 825 -32.24 1.50 0.83
CA ASN A 825 -30.83 1.95 0.79
C ASN A 825 -30.48 2.96 1.89
N THR A 826 -31.48 3.56 2.55
CA THR A 826 -31.27 4.68 3.49
C THR A 826 -32.03 4.53 4.81
N HIS A 827 -33.11 3.75 4.85
CA HIS A 827 -33.97 3.59 6.02
C HIS A 827 -34.38 2.14 6.29
N VAL A 828 -34.50 1.81 7.58
CA VAL A 828 -35.13 0.60 8.12
C VAL A 828 -36.54 0.93 8.56
N ILE A 829 -37.52 0.15 8.14
CA ILE A 829 -38.95 0.43 8.34
C ILE A 829 -39.54 -0.57 9.31
N ILE A 830 -40.23 -0.08 10.34
CA ILE A 830 -40.95 -0.91 11.31
C ILE A 830 -42.38 -0.40 11.52
N ALA A 831 -43.30 -1.31 11.83
CA ALA A 831 -44.60 -0.97 12.40
C ALA A 831 -44.46 -0.75 13.90
N ILE A 832 -45.25 0.19 14.44
CA ILE A 832 -45.23 0.54 15.86
C ILE A 832 -46.49 0.05 16.55
N GLU A 833 -46.30 -0.69 17.64
CA GLU A 833 -47.39 -1.12 18.54
C GLU A 833 -47.40 -0.30 19.84
N ASP A 834 -46.22 0.02 20.38
CA ASP A 834 -46.02 0.87 21.56
C ASP A 834 -44.89 1.88 21.30
N LEU A 835 -44.96 3.06 21.94
CA LEU A 835 -43.97 4.13 21.80
C LEU A 835 -43.05 4.19 23.03
N SER A 836 -41.74 4.15 22.79
CA SER A 836 -40.73 4.33 23.83
C SER A 836 -39.35 4.58 23.18
N ILE A 837 -38.32 3.85 23.63
CA ILE A 837 -36.94 4.02 23.19
C ILE A 837 -36.62 2.99 22.10
N PHE A 838 -36.16 3.47 20.94
CA PHE A 838 -35.82 2.67 19.77
C PHE A 838 -34.37 2.89 19.32
N GLY A 839 -33.69 1.86 18.84
CA GLY A 839 -32.33 1.98 18.29
C GLY A 839 -32.01 0.92 17.25
N LEU A 840 -31.30 1.32 16.19
CA LEU A 840 -30.84 0.37 15.18
C LEU A 840 -29.69 -0.51 15.69
N ILE A 841 -29.75 -1.80 15.39
CA ILE A 841 -28.75 -2.80 15.76
C ILE A 841 -28.38 -3.70 14.57
N SER A 842 -27.19 -4.31 14.59
CA SER A 842 -26.70 -5.20 13.54
C SER A 842 -25.79 -6.34 14.05
N LYS A 843 -25.73 -7.47 13.32
CA LYS A 843 -24.85 -8.63 13.62
C LYS A 843 -23.37 -8.33 13.31
N ILE A 844 -22.45 -8.92 14.10
CA ILE A 844 -21.00 -8.64 14.16
C ILE A 844 -20.14 -8.91 12.89
N PHE A 845 -20.71 -9.09 11.69
CA PHE A 845 -19.94 -9.54 10.51
C PHE A 845 -19.78 -8.54 9.35
N SER A 846 -20.23 -7.28 9.46
CA SER A 846 -20.01 -6.29 8.39
C SER A 846 -18.58 -5.72 8.40
N ALA A 847 -17.67 -6.36 7.66
CA ALA A 847 -16.32 -5.86 7.41
C ALA A 847 -16.24 -4.86 6.23
N GLY A 848 -17.39 -4.44 5.69
CA GLY A 848 -17.50 -3.54 4.54
C GLY A 848 -17.49 -2.04 4.90
N PRO A 849 -17.34 -1.16 3.89
CA PRO A 849 -17.51 0.29 4.07
C PRO A 849 -18.95 0.63 4.47
N ILE A 850 -19.10 1.71 5.24
CA ILE A 850 -20.38 2.35 5.55
C ILE A 850 -20.38 3.77 5.00
N ASP A 851 -21.57 4.31 4.77
CA ASP A 851 -21.75 5.74 4.54
C ASP A 851 -21.35 6.50 5.81
N ALA A 852 -20.43 7.43 5.66
CA ALA A 852 -19.77 8.14 6.75
C ALA A 852 -19.65 9.63 6.43
N GLN A 853 -19.33 10.41 7.44
CA GLN A 853 -19.18 11.85 7.33
C GLN A 853 -17.91 12.37 8.00
N VAL A 854 -17.30 13.36 7.36
CA VAL A 854 -16.17 14.15 7.89
C VAL A 854 -16.68 15.53 8.27
N LEU A 855 -16.67 15.84 9.57
CA LEU A 855 -17.13 17.13 10.08
C LEU A 855 -15.96 17.96 10.62
N PHE A 856 -16.01 19.27 10.37
CA PHE A 856 -14.97 20.21 10.76
C PHE A 856 -15.52 21.29 11.70
N PHE A 857 -14.78 21.55 12.76
CA PHE A 857 -15.06 22.58 13.76
C PHE A 857 -13.77 23.34 14.03
N TYR A 858 -13.80 24.66 14.18
CA TYR A 858 -12.59 25.44 14.50
C TYR A 858 -12.87 26.56 15.50
N LYS A 859 -11.83 26.97 16.23
CA LYS A 859 -11.85 28.16 17.08
C LYS A 859 -10.52 28.90 17.05
N LEU A 860 -10.53 30.17 17.43
CA LEU A 860 -9.32 30.98 17.61
C LEU A 860 -8.68 30.66 18.96
N VAL A 861 -7.36 30.44 19.00
CA VAL A 861 -6.63 30.20 20.25
C VAL A 861 -6.31 31.54 20.91
N THR A 862 -6.82 31.77 22.12
CA THR A 862 -6.59 32.99 22.88
C THR A 862 -5.14 33.07 23.37
N GLY A 863 -4.50 34.25 23.20
CA GLY A 863 -3.13 34.51 23.68
C GLY A 863 -1.99 34.20 22.70
N VAL A 864 -2.28 33.64 21.52
CA VAL A 864 -1.29 33.42 20.44
C VAL A 864 -1.84 34.02 19.14
N GLN A 865 -1.14 35.00 18.55
CA GLN A 865 -1.59 35.61 17.30
C GLN A 865 -1.66 34.58 16.17
N ASN A 866 -2.77 34.58 15.45
CA ASN A 866 -3.04 33.80 14.23
C ASN A 866 -3.15 32.27 14.40
N LEU A 867 -3.07 31.71 15.61
CA LEU A 867 -3.22 30.27 15.82
C LEU A 867 -4.68 29.85 15.96
N ARG A 868 -5.09 28.83 15.20
CA ARG A 868 -6.46 28.28 15.17
C ARG A 868 -6.44 26.82 15.55
N GLU A 869 -7.35 26.38 16.38
CA GLU A 869 -7.54 24.96 16.71
C GLU A 869 -8.69 24.41 15.87
N MET A 870 -8.42 23.38 15.07
CA MET A 870 -9.39 22.71 14.20
C MET A 870 -9.59 21.26 14.63
N HIS A 871 -10.83 20.88 14.84
CA HIS A 871 -11.29 19.55 15.16
C HIS A 871 -11.86 18.89 13.91
N ILE A 872 -11.43 17.66 13.64
CA ILE A 872 -11.91 16.82 12.55
C ILE A 872 -12.58 15.59 13.17
N HIS A 873 -13.87 15.39 12.90
CA HIS A 873 -14.63 14.23 13.35
C HIS A 873 -14.89 13.29 12.18
N LEU A 874 -14.54 12.01 12.35
CA LEU A 874 -14.96 10.92 11.47
C LEU A 874 -16.12 10.19 12.15
N LEU A 875 -17.32 10.28 11.60
CA LEU A 875 -18.54 9.71 12.20
C LEU A 875 -19.35 8.92 11.16
N PRO A 876 -20.20 7.97 11.57
CA PRO A 876 -21.20 7.36 10.69
C PRO A 876 -22.16 8.40 10.09
N GLY A 877 -22.63 8.18 8.85
CA GLY A 877 -23.48 9.14 8.12
C GLY A 877 -24.85 9.38 8.76
N ASN A 878 -25.34 8.43 9.56
CA ASN A 878 -26.61 8.52 10.28
C ASN A 878 -26.50 9.19 11.66
N VAL A 879 -25.37 9.83 11.99
CA VAL A 879 -25.23 10.67 13.19
C VAL A 879 -25.68 12.10 12.89
N PRO A 880 -26.68 12.66 13.59
CA PRO A 880 -27.15 14.01 13.31
C PRO A 880 -26.11 15.11 13.61
N LEU A 881 -25.89 16.03 12.67
CA LEU A 881 -24.95 17.15 12.83
C LEU A 881 -25.32 18.06 14.02
N THR A 882 -26.60 18.17 14.35
CA THR A 882 -27.10 18.95 15.49
C THR A 882 -26.56 18.44 16.83
N GLU A 883 -26.40 17.13 16.98
CA GLU A 883 -25.86 16.51 18.19
C GLU A 883 -24.34 16.71 18.33
N VAL A 884 -23.63 16.71 17.19
CA VAL A 884 -22.19 17.02 17.20
C VAL A 884 -21.97 18.50 17.52
N LYS A 885 -22.83 19.39 16.99
CA LYS A 885 -22.78 20.84 17.27
C LYS A 885 -23.07 21.18 18.72
N SER A 886 -24.07 20.55 19.35
CA SER A 886 -24.43 20.82 20.75
C SER A 886 -23.29 20.49 21.74
N GLN A 887 -22.36 19.62 21.37
CA GLN A 887 -21.17 19.28 22.17
C GLN A 887 -19.93 20.12 21.84
N ASN A 888 -19.98 20.94 20.79
CA ASN A 888 -18.86 21.77 20.32
C ASN A 888 -19.25 23.26 20.25
N LEU A 889 -20.00 23.75 21.24
CA LEU A 889 -20.53 25.13 21.28
C LEU A 889 -19.44 26.22 21.18
N ASP A 890 -18.23 25.93 21.67
CA ASP A 890 -17.10 26.85 21.62
C ASP A 890 -16.37 26.88 20.25
N PHE A 891 -16.86 26.12 19.26
CA PHE A 891 -16.24 25.98 17.95
C PHE A 891 -17.23 26.30 16.82
N THR A 892 -16.74 26.96 15.78
CA THR A 892 -17.49 27.24 14.55
C THR A 892 -17.44 26.03 13.62
N ASN A 893 -18.61 25.50 13.25
CA ASN A 893 -18.73 24.43 12.25
C ASN A 893 -18.48 24.95 10.83
N ILE A 894 -17.61 24.28 10.07
CA ILE A 894 -17.35 24.60 8.66
C ILE A 894 -18.32 23.81 7.78
N LYS A 895 -19.10 24.52 6.97
CA LYS A 895 -20.02 23.88 5.99
C LYS A 895 -19.23 23.45 4.76
N THR A 896 -19.16 22.15 4.49
CA THR A 896 -18.49 21.55 3.34
C THR A 896 -19.16 20.22 2.96
N SER A 897 -18.79 19.62 1.84
CA SER A 897 -19.21 18.26 1.48
C SER A 897 -18.61 17.27 2.48
N SER A 898 -19.45 16.70 3.35
CA SER A 898 -19.00 15.83 4.44
C SER A 898 -19.00 14.34 4.08
N ASN A 899 -19.78 13.92 3.09
CA ASN A 899 -20.07 12.50 2.86
C ASN A 899 -18.86 11.75 2.28
N CYS A 900 -18.63 10.53 2.77
CA CYS A 900 -17.53 9.66 2.37
C CYS A 900 -17.83 8.20 2.74
N GLU A 901 -17.05 7.27 2.23
CA GLU A 901 -17.14 5.86 2.62
C GLU A 901 -15.97 5.50 3.56
N LEU A 902 -16.29 5.04 4.78
CA LEU A 902 -15.29 4.60 5.75
C LEU A 902 -15.57 3.18 6.22
N THR A 903 -14.53 2.37 6.38
CA THR A 903 -14.61 1.00 6.86
C THR A 903 -14.32 0.94 8.36
N PRO A 904 -15.29 0.51 9.21
CA PRO A 904 -15.07 0.33 10.63
C PRO A 904 -13.85 -0.57 10.91
N GLY A 905 -12.98 -0.16 11.83
CA GLY A 905 -11.76 -0.91 12.19
C GLY A 905 -10.54 -0.62 11.31
N ARG A 906 -10.67 0.12 10.20
CA ARG A 906 -9.53 0.61 9.40
C ARG A 906 -8.95 1.91 9.95
N LYS A 907 -7.69 2.16 9.59
CA LYS A 907 -6.95 3.36 10.00
C LYS A 907 -7.01 4.44 8.92
N TYR A 908 -7.17 5.68 9.38
CA TYR A 908 -7.25 6.87 8.55
C TYR A 908 -6.31 7.96 9.09
N SER A 909 -5.83 8.82 8.21
CA SER A 909 -4.99 9.97 8.55
C SER A 909 -5.34 11.16 7.66
N PRO A 910 -5.58 12.35 8.22
CA PRO A 910 -5.78 13.53 7.42
C PRO A 910 -4.42 13.99 6.86
N SER A 911 -4.41 14.39 5.60
CA SER A 911 -3.27 15.01 4.95
C SER A 911 -3.57 16.48 4.71
N CYS A 912 -2.73 17.34 5.27
CA CYS A 912 -2.84 18.79 5.13
C CYS A 912 -1.47 19.45 4.93
N ASP A 913 -1.47 20.56 4.19
CA ASP A 913 -0.24 21.16 3.64
C ASP A 913 0.57 21.95 4.67
N SER A 914 -0.06 22.42 5.75
CA SER A 914 0.52 23.45 6.62
C SER A 914 0.80 23.01 8.06
N TYR A 915 0.23 21.92 8.60
CA TYR A 915 0.41 21.49 9.99
C TYR A 915 0.26 19.96 10.17
N LYS A 916 0.64 19.41 11.32
CA LYS A 916 0.56 17.96 11.59
C LYS A 916 -0.62 17.64 12.51
N PRO A 917 -1.54 16.72 12.11
CA PRO A 917 -2.64 16.30 12.96
C PRO A 917 -2.17 15.53 14.19
N GLN A 918 -2.90 15.68 15.29
CA GLN A 918 -2.72 14.94 16.53
C GLN A 918 -4.01 14.15 16.86
N PRO A 919 -3.96 12.81 16.91
CA PRO A 919 -2.86 11.92 16.53
C PRO A 919 -2.65 11.89 15.00
N LYS A 920 -1.56 11.28 14.50
CA LYS A 920 -1.30 11.20 13.05
C LYS A 920 -2.25 10.25 12.30
N VAL A 921 -2.77 9.25 13.00
CA VAL A 921 -3.59 8.17 12.46
C VAL A 921 -4.62 7.78 13.53
N VAL A 922 -5.88 7.57 13.14
CA VAL A 922 -6.95 7.05 14.01
C VAL A 922 -7.61 5.85 13.36
N THR A 923 -8.04 4.88 14.18
CA THR A 923 -8.90 3.78 13.72
C THR A 923 -10.36 4.24 13.75
N PHE A 924 -11.04 4.21 12.61
CA PHE A 924 -12.45 4.59 12.52
C PHE A 924 -13.32 3.59 13.27
N LYS A 925 -14.22 4.10 14.13
CA LYS A 925 -15.14 3.31 14.96
C LYS A 925 -16.56 3.81 14.71
N ARG A 926 -17.55 2.91 14.81
CA ARG A 926 -18.98 3.24 14.82
C ARG A 926 -19.31 3.95 16.13
N ASN A 927 -19.20 5.28 16.17
CA ASN A 927 -19.56 6.10 17.33
C ASN A 927 -20.93 6.73 17.10
N HIS A 928 -21.94 6.28 17.84
CA HIS A 928 -23.32 6.79 17.79
C HIS A 928 -23.69 7.58 19.07
N GLY A 929 -22.70 8.07 19.82
CA GLY A 929 -22.89 8.85 21.04
C GLY A 929 -22.63 8.07 22.35
N PRO A 930 -22.79 8.70 23.53
CA PRO A 930 -23.21 10.09 23.72
C PRO A 930 -22.11 11.11 23.44
N ASN A 931 -20.83 10.73 23.45
CA ASN A 931 -19.72 11.70 23.35
C ASN A 931 -19.05 11.63 21.98
N TYR A 932 -19.07 12.74 21.25
CA TYR A 932 -18.44 12.86 19.92
C TYR A 932 -17.08 13.54 20.02
N TYR A 933 -16.06 12.82 20.49
CA TYR A 933 -14.69 13.35 20.54
C TYR A 933 -14.11 13.57 19.12
N PRO A 934 -13.27 14.60 18.92
CA PRO A 934 -12.58 14.80 17.66
C PRO A 934 -11.66 13.63 17.36
N SER A 935 -11.70 13.15 16.12
CA SER A 935 -10.76 12.13 15.64
C SER A 935 -9.36 12.72 15.45
N PHE A 936 -9.27 13.99 15.06
CA PHE A 936 -8.01 14.70 14.92
C PHE A 936 -8.14 16.12 15.42
N VAL A 937 -7.07 16.61 16.06
CA VAL A 937 -6.89 18.03 16.37
C VAL A 937 -5.72 18.54 15.55
N VAL A 938 -5.93 19.65 14.83
CA VAL A 938 -4.95 20.32 13.97
C VAL A 938 -4.86 21.77 14.42
N PHE A 939 -3.66 22.25 14.67
CA PHE A 939 -3.42 23.68 14.90
C PHE A 939 -3.04 24.32 13.57
N VAL A 940 -3.61 25.46 13.21
CA VAL A 940 -3.43 26.10 11.91
C VAL A 940 -3.12 27.58 12.10
N GLU A 941 -1.97 28.06 11.62
CA GLU A 941 -1.62 29.50 11.69
C GLU A 941 -2.10 30.29 10.45
N SER A 942 -2.59 29.57 9.43
CA SER A 942 -3.08 30.14 8.17
C SER A 942 -4.61 30.30 8.18
N GLU A 943 -5.11 31.22 7.35
CA GLU A 943 -6.56 31.49 7.23
C GLU A 943 -7.30 30.47 6.36
N SER A 944 -6.56 29.62 5.65
CA SER A 944 -7.11 28.46 4.95
C SER A 944 -6.19 27.25 5.09
N ILE A 945 -6.77 26.07 4.94
CA ILE A 945 -6.07 24.79 4.99
C ILE A 945 -6.72 23.82 4.00
N THR A 946 -5.91 23.16 3.18
CA THR A 946 -6.39 22.03 2.38
C THR A 946 -6.30 20.77 3.22
N VAL A 947 -7.41 20.07 3.41
CA VAL A 947 -7.47 18.81 4.14
C VAL A 947 -8.02 17.73 3.23
N SER A 948 -7.34 16.59 3.17
CA SER A 948 -7.82 15.35 2.58
C SER A 948 -7.77 14.24 3.62
N LEU A 949 -8.51 13.14 3.42
CA LEU A 949 -8.43 11.97 4.28
C LEU A 949 -7.79 10.81 3.52
N LEU A 950 -6.74 10.24 4.10
CA LEU A 950 -6.04 9.08 3.56
C LEU A 950 -6.38 7.82 4.38
N ASP A 951 -6.48 6.68 3.72
CA ASP A 951 -6.54 5.38 4.37
C ASP A 951 -5.15 4.87 4.80
N GLU A 952 -5.10 3.67 5.39
CA GLU A 952 -3.88 3.01 5.84
C GLU A 952 -2.87 2.67 4.71
N SER A 953 -3.33 2.67 3.46
CA SER A 953 -2.51 2.48 2.25
C SER A 953 -2.02 3.80 1.66
N GLY A 954 -2.37 4.94 2.29
CA GLY A 954 -2.08 6.28 1.79
C GLY A 954 -2.90 6.63 0.54
N ILE A 955 -4.04 5.98 0.32
CA ILE A 955 -4.99 6.29 -0.75
C ILE A 955 -5.97 7.32 -0.19
N GLN A 956 -6.27 8.33 -0.98
CA GLN A 956 -7.24 9.35 -0.62
C GLN A 956 -8.67 8.78 -0.70
N VAL A 957 -9.35 8.78 0.44
CA VAL A 957 -10.75 8.30 0.59
C VAL A 957 -11.76 9.44 0.71
N TRP A 958 -11.28 10.66 0.97
CA TRP A 958 -12.07 11.89 0.90
C TRP A 958 -11.22 12.99 0.27
N GLU A 959 -11.78 13.66 -0.73
CA GLU A 959 -11.07 14.58 -1.61
C GLU A 959 -10.46 15.79 -0.86
N PRO A 960 -9.38 16.42 -1.36
CA PRO A 960 -8.79 17.57 -0.70
C PRO A 960 -9.75 18.75 -0.79
N HIS A 961 -10.28 19.18 0.35
CA HIS A 961 -11.12 20.36 0.44
C HIS A 961 -10.30 21.51 1.01
N GLN A 962 -10.36 22.65 0.33
CA GLN A 962 -9.82 23.90 0.87
C GLN A 962 -10.82 24.47 1.87
N LEU A 963 -10.44 24.48 3.15
CA LEU A 963 -11.24 25.01 4.26
C LEU A 963 -10.76 26.41 4.60
N PHE A 964 -11.70 27.34 4.82
CA PHE A 964 -11.40 28.70 5.26
C PHE A 964 -11.70 28.82 6.77
N LEU A 965 -10.74 29.31 7.53
CA LEU A 965 -10.74 29.36 9.00
C LEU A 965 -10.79 30.81 9.51
N THR A 966 -11.44 31.72 8.80
CA THR A 966 -11.46 33.15 9.13
C THR A 966 -12.07 33.40 10.52
N GLY A 967 -11.40 34.23 11.32
CA GLY A 967 -11.91 34.63 12.63
C GLY A 967 -13.08 35.60 12.46
N CYS A 968 -14.30 35.14 12.75
CA CYS A 968 -15.41 36.02 13.04
C CYS A 968 -15.35 36.31 14.54
N SER A 969 -14.78 37.45 14.94
CA SER A 969 -15.23 38.07 16.18
C SER A 969 -16.60 38.67 15.90
N THR A 970 -17.55 38.34 16.77
CA THR A 970 -18.95 38.78 16.84
C THR A 970 -19.94 37.94 16.03
N ASP A 971 -20.46 36.93 16.71
CA ASP A 971 -21.67 36.16 16.35
C ASP A 971 -22.96 37.01 16.37
N THR A 972 -22.87 38.35 16.19
CA THR A 972 -24.05 39.21 16.20
C THR A 972 -24.01 40.48 15.33
N ASP A 973 -22.88 40.94 14.77
CA ASP A 973 -22.87 42.18 13.95
C ASP A 973 -22.49 42.00 12.46
N LEU A 974 -21.90 40.87 12.04
CA LEU A 974 -21.31 40.70 10.70
C LEU A 974 -22.28 40.26 9.58
N LEU A 975 -23.49 39.82 9.92
CA LEU A 975 -24.52 39.45 8.93
C LEU A 975 -25.14 40.66 8.21
N ASN A 976 -25.10 41.87 8.80
CA ASN A 976 -25.60 43.08 8.15
C ASN A 976 -24.50 43.93 7.50
N MET A 977 -23.25 43.88 7.99
CA MET A 977 -22.17 44.74 7.48
C MET A 977 -21.58 44.26 6.13
N ASN A 978 -21.63 42.96 5.83
CA ASN A 978 -21.08 42.44 4.56
C ASN A 978 -22.06 42.51 3.38
N THR A 979 -23.37 42.35 3.60
CA THR A 979 -24.39 42.44 2.54
C THR A 979 -24.45 43.83 1.91
N ASP A 980 -24.31 44.87 2.73
CA ASP A 980 -24.48 46.27 2.33
C ASP A 980 -23.22 46.79 1.61
N ALA A 981 -22.03 46.40 2.08
CA ALA A 981 -20.78 46.62 1.36
C ALA A 981 -20.70 45.82 0.05
N GLU A 982 -21.25 44.60 0.02
CA GLU A 982 -21.37 43.79 -1.20
C GLU A 982 -22.34 44.39 -2.21
N PHE A 983 -23.46 44.97 -1.78
CA PHE A 983 -24.39 45.71 -2.65
C PHE A 983 -23.67 46.86 -3.39
N VAL A 984 -22.91 47.67 -2.66
CA VAL A 984 -22.16 48.83 -3.20
C VAL A 984 -21.10 48.38 -4.23
N ASN A 985 -20.45 47.25 -3.99
CA ASN A 985 -19.50 46.69 -4.96
C ASN A 985 -20.19 46.05 -6.16
N LYS A 986 -21.24 45.24 -5.94
CA LYS A 986 -22.01 44.52 -6.96
C LYS A 986 -22.60 45.47 -8.00
N TYR A 987 -23.13 46.61 -7.56
CA TYR A 987 -23.75 47.59 -8.44
C TYR A 987 -22.86 48.78 -8.78
N ARG A 988 -21.56 48.76 -8.43
CA ARG A 988 -20.60 49.87 -8.66
C ARG A 988 -20.70 50.52 -10.04
N ARG A 989 -20.77 49.72 -11.12
CA ARG A 989 -20.85 50.25 -12.50
C ARG A 989 -22.15 51.04 -12.71
N ILE A 990 -23.26 50.51 -12.21
CA ILE A 990 -24.58 51.13 -12.30
C ILE A 990 -24.62 52.39 -11.43
N LEU A 991 -24.05 52.34 -10.23
CA LEU A 991 -23.97 53.47 -9.30
C LEU A 991 -23.07 54.59 -9.84
N ILE A 992 -21.94 54.27 -10.48
CA ILE A 992 -21.08 55.26 -11.16
C ILE A 992 -21.82 55.95 -12.32
N GLN A 993 -22.75 55.25 -12.97
CA GLN A 993 -23.49 55.78 -14.11
C GLN A 993 -24.78 56.51 -13.72
N LYS A 994 -25.49 56.04 -12.69
CA LYS A 994 -26.84 56.51 -12.32
C LYS A 994 -26.88 57.48 -11.14
N VAL A 995 -25.87 57.54 -10.27
CA VAL A 995 -25.86 58.48 -9.12
C VAL A 995 -25.53 59.90 -9.60
N SER A 996 -26.45 60.84 -9.36
CA SER A 996 -26.40 62.22 -9.85
C SER A 996 -25.95 63.25 -8.80
N SER A 997 -26.21 63.02 -7.50
CA SER A 997 -25.91 63.96 -6.40
C SER A 997 -24.69 63.54 -5.56
N VAL A 998 -23.53 63.38 -6.21
CA VAL A 998 -22.32 62.78 -5.58
C VAL A 998 -21.72 63.63 -4.46
N MET A 999 -21.78 64.96 -4.57
CA MET A 999 -21.21 65.86 -3.56
C MET A 999 -21.99 65.85 -2.24
N GLU A 1000 -23.31 65.66 -2.27
CA GLU A 1000 -24.12 65.53 -1.04
C GLU A 1000 -23.72 64.30 -0.23
N ILE A 1001 -23.37 63.20 -0.91
CA ILE A 1001 -22.88 61.97 -0.27
C ILE A 1001 -21.47 62.18 0.28
N ALA A 1002 -20.61 62.86 -0.47
CA ALA A 1002 -19.24 63.17 -0.04
C ALA A 1002 -19.21 64.12 1.18
N ASP A 1003 -20.14 65.07 1.27
CA ASP A 1003 -20.28 65.98 2.42
C ASP A 1003 -20.60 65.22 3.71
N CYS A 1004 -21.54 64.26 3.62
CA CYS A 1004 -21.89 63.37 4.73
C CYS A 1004 -20.69 62.54 5.19
N LEU A 1005 -19.97 61.89 4.28
CA LEU A 1005 -18.78 61.09 4.62
C LEU A 1005 -17.63 61.93 5.20
N LYS A 1006 -17.46 63.17 4.73
CA LYS A 1006 -16.47 64.11 5.27
C LYS A 1006 -16.82 64.59 6.67
N SER A 1007 -18.08 64.93 6.94
CA SER A 1007 -18.52 65.35 8.27
C SER A 1007 -18.31 64.26 9.34
N LYS A 1008 -18.35 62.98 8.91
CA LYS A 1008 -18.05 61.79 9.73
C LYS A 1008 -16.57 61.40 9.77
N GLN A 1009 -15.68 62.20 9.17
CA GLN A 1009 -14.22 61.98 9.09
C GLN A 1009 -13.80 60.65 8.40
N MET A 1010 -14.66 60.06 7.55
CA MET A 1010 -14.36 58.80 6.86
C MET A 1010 -13.57 58.97 5.55
N ILE A 1011 -13.44 60.20 5.08
CA ILE A 1011 -12.58 60.58 3.95
C ILE A 1011 -11.75 61.79 4.34
N THR A 1012 -10.51 61.88 3.86
CA THR A 1012 -9.60 62.98 4.22
C THR A 1012 -9.93 64.26 3.47
N ASP A 1013 -9.50 65.41 4.00
CA ASP A 1013 -9.66 66.71 3.35
C ASP A 1013 -9.06 66.73 1.94
N GLU A 1014 -7.91 66.07 1.76
CA GLU A 1014 -7.25 65.93 0.46
C GLU A 1014 -8.09 65.12 -0.54
N MET A 1015 -8.64 63.99 -0.11
CA MET A 1015 -9.52 63.16 -0.95
C MET A 1015 -10.81 63.91 -1.33
N TYR A 1016 -11.40 64.62 -0.38
CA TYR A 1016 -12.61 65.42 -0.62
C TYR A 1016 -12.35 66.58 -1.60
N SER A 1017 -11.24 67.32 -1.44
CA SER A 1017 -10.86 68.37 -2.40
C SER A 1017 -10.58 67.82 -3.79
N ASN A 1018 -10.02 66.61 -3.91
CA ASN A 1018 -9.81 65.92 -5.19
C ASN A 1018 -11.12 65.49 -5.85
N ILE A 1019 -12.10 65.03 -5.07
CA ILE A 1019 -13.46 64.70 -5.58
C ILE A 1019 -14.15 65.99 -6.05
N GLN A 1020 -14.11 67.05 -5.26
CA GLN A 1020 -14.72 68.35 -5.58
C GLN A 1020 -14.15 68.98 -6.86
N ALA A 1021 -12.85 68.77 -7.14
CA ALA A 1021 -12.17 69.32 -8.31
C ALA A 1021 -12.51 68.59 -9.64
N ALA A 1022 -13.19 67.45 -9.59
CA ALA A 1022 -13.54 66.68 -10.79
C ALA A 1022 -14.72 67.28 -11.56
N LYS A 1023 -14.66 67.21 -12.89
CA LYS A 1023 -15.54 67.98 -13.80
C LYS A 1023 -16.90 67.32 -14.10
N THR A 1024 -17.06 66.03 -13.83
CA THR A 1024 -18.29 65.29 -14.13
C THR A 1024 -18.69 64.44 -12.93
N SER A 1025 -20.00 64.21 -12.75
CA SER A 1025 -20.52 63.40 -11.64
C SER A 1025 -19.97 61.96 -11.65
N GLN A 1026 -19.74 61.39 -12.83
CA GLN A 1026 -19.16 60.05 -12.98
C GLN A 1026 -17.69 60.00 -12.53
N GLU A 1027 -16.96 61.07 -12.75
CA GLU A 1027 -15.56 61.18 -12.37
C GLU A 1027 -15.41 61.50 -10.88
N GLN A 1028 -16.31 62.32 -10.33
CA GLN A 1028 -16.51 62.50 -8.90
C GLN A 1028 -16.83 61.16 -8.23
N MET A 1029 -17.74 60.37 -8.80
CA MET A 1029 -18.13 59.08 -8.25
C MET A 1029 -16.99 58.07 -8.32
N ARG A 1030 -16.17 58.08 -9.39
CA ARG A 1030 -14.97 57.23 -9.48
C ARG A 1030 -13.92 57.60 -8.42
N LEU A 1031 -13.75 58.87 -8.13
CA LEU A 1031 -12.82 59.34 -7.09
C LEU A 1031 -13.38 59.06 -5.69
N LEU A 1032 -14.68 59.21 -5.49
CA LEU A 1032 -15.35 58.82 -4.25
C LEU A 1032 -15.22 57.33 -4.01
N TYR A 1033 -15.41 56.50 -5.04
CA TYR A 1033 -15.17 55.05 -4.95
C TYR A 1033 -13.72 54.71 -4.61
N ARG A 1034 -12.73 55.49 -5.07
CA ARG A 1034 -11.33 55.30 -4.61
C ARG A 1034 -11.19 55.59 -3.12
N ALA A 1035 -11.91 56.58 -2.59
CA ALA A 1035 -11.94 56.87 -1.16
C ALA A 1035 -12.65 55.76 -0.36
N LEU A 1036 -13.78 55.24 -0.86
CA LEU A 1036 -14.49 54.08 -0.29
C LEU A 1036 -13.63 52.80 -0.33
N ASP A 1037 -12.85 52.61 -1.39
CA ASP A 1037 -11.92 51.49 -1.52
C ASP A 1037 -10.74 51.61 -0.56
N SER A 1038 -10.20 52.81 -0.36
CA SER A 1038 -9.15 53.05 0.63
C SER A 1038 -9.66 52.95 2.08
N GLY A 1039 -10.95 53.21 2.31
CA GLY A 1039 -11.59 53.16 3.64
C GLY A 1039 -12.13 51.79 4.07
N GLY A 1040 -12.18 50.81 3.15
CA GLY A 1040 -12.62 49.44 3.45
C GLY A 1040 -14.13 49.26 3.62
N ALA A 1041 -14.56 48.08 4.09
CA ALA A 1041 -15.97 47.69 4.16
C ALA A 1041 -16.82 48.65 5.04
N ALA A 1042 -16.27 49.12 6.16
CA ALA A 1042 -16.97 50.04 7.07
C ALA A 1042 -17.40 51.35 6.40
N VAL A 1043 -16.56 51.90 5.53
CA VAL A 1043 -16.89 53.14 4.79
C VAL A 1043 -17.89 52.85 3.65
N LYS A 1044 -17.89 51.63 3.12
CA LYS A 1044 -18.84 51.19 2.08
C LYS A 1044 -20.24 50.93 2.63
N VAL A 1045 -20.36 50.39 3.84
CA VAL A 1045 -21.65 50.26 4.55
C VAL A 1045 -22.24 51.64 4.82
N GLU A 1046 -21.45 52.56 5.36
CA GLU A 1046 -21.92 53.93 5.60
C GLU A 1046 -22.32 54.63 4.29
N PHE A 1047 -21.59 54.38 3.20
CA PHE A 1047 -21.98 54.86 1.88
C PHE A 1047 -23.30 54.24 1.37
N TYR A 1048 -23.56 52.96 1.64
CA TYR A 1048 -24.83 52.30 1.32
C TYR A 1048 -26.01 52.92 2.09
N ASP A 1049 -25.84 53.18 3.39
CA ASP A 1049 -26.87 53.80 4.22
C ASP A 1049 -27.24 55.21 3.74
N ILE A 1050 -26.24 56.02 3.42
CA ILE A 1050 -26.44 57.36 2.85
C ILE A 1050 -27.11 57.26 1.47
N LEU A 1051 -26.74 56.27 0.66
CA LEU A 1051 -27.35 56.04 -0.64
C LEU A 1051 -28.82 55.62 -0.53
N ARG A 1052 -29.18 54.79 0.45
CA ARG A 1052 -30.56 54.38 0.74
C ARG A 1052 -31.41 55.55 1.23
N GLU A 1053 -30.82 56.50 1.95
CA GLU A 1053 -31.51 57.71 2.41
C GLU A 1053 -31.74 58.72 1.28
N LYS A 1054 -30.73 58.96 0.44
CA LYS A 1054 -30.75 60.03 -0.57
C LYS A 1054 -31.27 59.58 -1.93
N GLN A 1055 -31.14 58.30 -2.28
CA GLN A 1055 -31.61 57.71 -3.54
C GLN A 1055 -32.31 56.33 -3.34
N PRO A 1056 -33.36 56.25 -2.50
CA PRO A 1056 -34.02 54.99 -2.14
C PRO A 1056 -34.54 54.19 -3.33
N PHE A 1057 -35.18 54.86 -4.30
CA PHE A 1057 -35.73 54.21 -5.49
C PHE A 1057 -34.69 53.46 -6.34
N LEU A 1058 -33.44 53.93 -6.36
CA LEU A 1058 -32.36 53.26 -7.08
C LEU A 1058 -31.87 52.02 -6.32
N VAL A 1059 -31.92 52.04 -4.99
CA VAL A 1059 -31.54 50.90 -4.15
C VAL A 1059 -32.60 49.79 -4.27
N ASP A 1060 -33.87 50.15 -4.13
CA ASP A 1060 -34.99 49.20 -4.23
C ASP A 1060 -35.06 48.52 -5.62
N GLU A 1061 -34.79 49.27 -6.72
CA GLU A 1061 -34.72 48.72 -8.09
C GLU A 1061 -33.63 47.64 -8.21
N LEU A 1062 -32.49 47.83 -7.54
CA LEU A 1062 -31.33 46.95 -7.63
C LEU A 1062 -31.44 45.75 -6.66
N GLU A 1063 -32.20 45.86 -5.58
CA GLU A 1063 -32.44 44.77 -4.62
C GLU A 1063 -33.56 43.84 -5.04
N ALA A 1064 -34.63 44.35 -5.66
CA ALA A 1064 -35.78 43.56 -6.09
C ALA A 1064 -35.44 42.49 -7.15
N GLY A 1065 -34.30 42.63 -7.84
CA GLY A 1065 -33.91 41.75 -8.96
C GLY A 1065 -34.88 41.86 -10.15
N PRO A 1066 -34.57 41.22 -11.29
CA PRO A 1066 -35.42 41.34 -12.48
C PRO A 1066 -36.63 40.42 -12.36
N SER A 1067 -37.77 40.91 -11.86
CA SER A 1067 -39.07 40.33 -12.17
C SER A 1067 -40.07 41.42 -12.55
N LYS A 1068 -40.24 41.64 -13.86
CA LYS A 1068 -41.49 42.00 -14.55
C LYS A 1068 -41.24 42.20 -16.05
N ALA A 1069 -41.68 41.23 -16.84
CA ALA A 1069 -43.00 41.41 -17.44
C ALA A 1069 -43.93 40.36 -16.84
#